data_AF-A0A8C8ISE7-F1
#
_entry.id   AF-A0A8C8ISE7-F1
#
_cell.length_a   1.000
_cell.length_b   1.000
_cell.length_c   1.000
_cell.angle_alpha   90.00
_cell.angle_beta   90.00
_cell.angle_gamma   90.00
#
_symmetry.space_group_name_H-M   'P 1'
#
loop_
_entity.id
_entity.type
_entity.pdbx_description
1 polymer ?
#
loop_
_entity_poly.entity_id
_entity_poly.type
_entity_poly.pdbx_seq_one_letter_code
_entity_poly.pdbx_strand_id
1 'polypeptide(L)'
;HLTRESCFSWSESHLDAFWQTPSGLPCAFYLVASIWPLYQQGLIGGGESKVCVTYISVPLGITPLCHVLFSLYDPESHCWYSPNHFFNSEEQTRLTLHYRMRFYFRNWHGLSEKEPSVARYAPRSGTEHGGSPLLEMTSLEYLFCQAKFDFVNDVTPMEDAQGKEELSRFKNESLGMAVLHLSHQALRSGCTLQEVAKSVSFLRCIPRSFSKHIARDNFLTKIRIRRVFADFVKTFQEHTVDVGRLGSQEVMYKYLSTLEHLAPRFGTETFLAAQLELRKDGGDGSGSYLNTSHAHGASDPENVGPRVMHEVMVSGTKGIQWRKMTVQNVCLSYWIVKQSPLQQEPKSSDTWTSFCDFPEISHITITGANVSIIKQDNFSMVRAPASQLLEALSFVSLLDGYFRLTADAHHYLCHEVAPPRVVLSATNGLHGPMNDDFVLQRLRKEAVEEGAFLVRWSVLDYHRIILAVLNKIQKYKKQYNVIRSYIFGCMCVSLLASYRMDKLQSTSSSGSCIVVQCLLWKAGTGKLSNLLVMRQGADQCVQPDSVALCLTQLRFHQIKDKEITQEQHLGRGTRTNIYSGSLLVWGGAEEEEEDEEDKWNNNLTDRKEIRVVLKILDQSHKDIALAFFETASLMSQVSHSHLVFVHGVSVKGSENIMVEEFVEFGPLDVFLRRERALVTPQWKFTVAKQLASALSYLETKQLVHGNVCAKNILVARRGLEEGTFPFVKLSDPGIALNVLSREERVERIPWIAPECVPSGAPFGRAADQWSFGATLLEICNNGDLPMSGSTLTEKERFYETRSRLTEPSSQELASFISMCLTYEPRERPSFRTVLRELTELQIKNPDISPLESLPDADPNVFLKRYLKKIRDLGEGHFGKVMLYVYDPANDGTGDYVAVKALKHEGGSHLHEGWMKEIEILKSLYHSNIVKYKGCCSELGGQTVQLIMEFLPLGSLREYLAKHRLGVAHSLLFAQQICQGMDYLHSKRYIHRDLAARNVLVENEHLVKIGDFGLTKYIPEGDVYYRVREDGDSPVYWYAIECLKESKFSFSSDIWSFGVTLYEVLTHCDHRQSPPVKFVQMMGNVQGQMTVMVLIKLLEKHNRLPCPRDCPSEVHMLMQHCWDFDPARRPSFKSLMESIEAIRKTYERQPNMWLAQISQ
;
A
#
# COMPACT_ATOMS: atom_id res chain seq x y z
N HIS A 1 32.07 -42.39 -3.37
CA HIS A 1 32.89 -43.06 -4.40
C HIS A 1 31.99 -43.62 -5.49
N LEU A 2 31.85 -42.90 -6.60
CA LEU A 2 31.71 -43.38 -7.98
C LEU A 2 31.79 -42.13 -8.86
N THR A 3 32.45 -42.27 -10.00
CA THR A 3 33.30 -41.30 -10.68
C THR A 3 32.55 -40.24 -11.49
N ARG A 4 33.10 -39.02 -11.47
CA ARG A 4 33.00 -38.04 -12.56
C ARG A 4 33.54 -38.71 -13.83
N GLU A 5 32.67 -39.07 -14.77
CA GLU A 5 32.96 -39.25 -16.21
C GLU A 5 31.73 -39.90 -16.88
N SER A 6 30.84 -39.07 -17.42
CA SER A 6 29.95 -39.43 -18.53
C SER A 6 29.36 -38.16 -19.14
N CYS A 7 30.12 -37.55 -20.04
CA CYS A 7 29.63 -36.56 -20.99
C CYS A 7 28.54 -37.21 -21.86
N PHE A 8 27.33 -36.66 -21.85
CA PHE A 8 26.30 -36.95 -22.85
C PHE A 8 26.65 -36.21 -24.15
N SER A 9 26.85 -36.96 -25.22
CA SER A 9 27.01 -36.46 -26.59
C SER A 9 25.64 -36.03 -27.15
N TRP A 10 25.54 -34.79 -27.61
CA TRP A 10 24.43 -34.33 -28.46
C TRP A 10 24.91 -34.31 -29.91
N SER A 11 24.12 -34.91 -30.80
CA SER A 11 24.43 -35.05 -32.23
C SER A 11 24.33 -33.71 -32.96
N GLU A 12 25.43 -33.32 -33.61
CA GLU A 12 25.52 -32.21 -34.56
C GLU A 12 24.80 -32.55 -35.87
N SER A 13 23.55 -32.11 -36.02
CA SER A 13 22.98 -31.88 -37.35
C SER A 13 21.73 -31.01 -37.23
N HIS A 14 21.82 -29.75 -37.67
CA HIS A 14 20.76 -28.73 -37.84
C HIS A 14 20.69 -27.52 -36.89
N LEU A 15 21.81 -27.05 -36.33
CA LEU A 15 21.87 -25.77 -35.60
C LEU A 15 23.04 -24.85 -36.04
N ASP A 16 23.35 -24.81 -37.34
CA ASP A 16 24.33 -23.86 -37.88
C ASP A 16 23.67 -22.61 -38.47
N ALA A 17 23.75 -21.49 -37.74
CA ALA A 17 23.92 -20.14 -38.31
C ALA A 17 24.19 -19.03 -37.28
N PHE A 18 23.92 -19.20 -35.99
CA PHE A 18 24.19 -18.16 -34.99
C PHE A 18 24.87 -18.78 -33.76
N TRP A 19 26.00 -18.19 -33.34
CA TRP A 19 26.78 -18.49 -32.12
C TRP A 19 27.89 -19.55 -32.22
N GLN A 20 28.97 -19.26 -32.95
CA GLN A 20 30.29 -19.88 -32.71
C GLN A 20 31.27 -18.88 -32.07
N THR A 21 31.85 -19.26 -30.93
CA THR A 21 33.16 -18.79 -30.44
C THR A 21 33.99 -20.02 -30.00
N PRO A 22 35.32 -20.04 -30.19
CA PRO A 22 36.15 -21.22 -29.96
C PRO A 22 36.56 -21.38 -28.48
N SER A 23 36.64 -22.65 -28.06
CA SER A 23 37.29 -23.20 -26.85
C SER A 23 36.81 -22.73 -25.47
N GLY A 24 36.06 -23.61 -24.79
CA GLY A 24 36.02 -23.73 -23.32
C GLY A 24 34.84 -23.06 -22.60
N LEU A 25 33.79 -23.84 -22.31
CA LEU A 25 32.53 -23.49 -21.62
C LEU A 25 31.66 -22.43 -22.32
N PRO A 26 30.56 -22.84 -23.00
CA PRO A 26 29.76 -21.92 -23.79
C PRO A 26 28.95 -20.95 -22.92
N CYS A 27 28.73 -19.74 -23.44
CA CYS A 27 27.69 -18.79 -23.01
C CYS A 27 26.28 -19.33 -23.36
N ALA A 28 25.97 -20.56 -22.97
CA ALA A 28 24.74 -21.30 -23.30
C ALA A 28 23.66 -21.18 -22.20
N PHE A 29 23.52 -20.01 -21.58
CA PHE A 29 22.56 -19.82 -20.47
C PHE A 29 21.40 -18.86 -20.75
N TYR A 30 21.23 -18.40 -21.99
CA TYR A 30 19.86 -18.33 -22.51
C TYR A 30 19.47 -19.74 -22.93
N LEU A 31 18.95 -20.51 -21.98
CA LEU A 31 18.24 -21.72 -22.31
C LEU A 31 17.01 -21.31 -23.11
N VAL A 32 17.14 -21.35 -24.43
CA VAL A 32 16.01 -21.78 -25.26
C VAL A 32 15.75 -23.21 -24.83
N ALA A 33 14.87 -23.40 -23.86
CA ALA A 33 14.37 -24.72 -23.55
C ALA A 33 13.44 -25.06 -24.71
N SER A 34 13.97 -25.65 -25.79
CA SER A 34 13.14 -26.54 -26.58
C SER A 34 12.75 -27.66 -25.62
N ILE A 35 11.50 -27.67 -25.17
CA ILE A 35 10.96 -28.67 -24.24
C ILE A 35 10.94 -30.07 -24.90
N TRP A 36 11.11 -30.09 -26.22
CA TRP A 36 11.07 -31.26 -27.10
C TRP A 36 12.03 -32.42 -26.76
N PRO A 37 13.33 -32.22 -26.45
CA PRO A 37 14.25 -33.32 -26.14
C PRO A 37 14.04 -33.92 -24.74
N LEU A 38 13.52 -33.13 -23.79
CA LEU A 38 13.17 -33.57 -22.42
C LEU A 38 11.87 -34.41 -22.41
N TYR A 39 10.99 -34.19 -23.38
CA TYR A 39 9.73 -34.92 -23.57
C TYR A 39 9.93 -36.33 -24.17
N GLN A 40 10.86 -36.53 -25.13
CA GLN A 40 11.14 -37.86 -25.72
C GLN A 40 11.59 -38.91 -24.68
N GLN A 41 12.06 -38.48 -23.51
CA GLN A 41 12.46 -39.35 -22.40
C GLN A 41 11.31 -39.66 -21.41
N GLY A 42 10.08 -39.17 -21.65
CA GLY A 42 8.90 -39.44 -20.81
C GLY A 42 8.87 -38.71 -19.46
N LEU A 43 9.64 -37.62 -19.31
CA LEU A 43 9.94 -36.97 -18.01
C LEU A 43 9.09 -35.72 -17.69
N ILE A 44 8.24 -35.23 -18.60
CA ILE A 44 7.45 -34.00 -18.38
C ILE A 44 5.99 -34.35 -18.10
N GLY A 45 5.68 -34.46 -16.82
CA GLY A 45 4.33 -34.35 -16.27
C GLY A 45 4.35 -33.41 -15.06
N GLY A 46 3.87 -32.17 -15.23
CA GLY A 46 3.72 -31.21 -14.13
C GLY A 46 3.74 -29.74 -14.57
N GLY A 47 3.24 -28.86 -13.69
CA GLY A 47 3.13 -27.42 -13.96
C GLY A 47 4.45 -26.65 -14.01
N GLU A 48 4.41 -25.40 -14.49
CA GLU A 48 5.53 -24.49 -14.72
C GLU A 48 6.57 -24.52 -13.60
N SER A 49 6.14 -24.39 -12.35
CA SER A 49 7.09 -24.33 -11.22
C SER A 49 7.89 -25.62 -11.07
N LYS A 50 7.32 -26.78 -11.40
CA LYS A 50 8.05 -28.06 -11.39
C LYS A 50 9.08 -28.11 -12.51
N VAL A 51 8.73 -27.60 -13.68
CA VAL A 51 9.64 -27.53 -14.84
C VAL A 51 10.83 -26.61 -14.53
N CYS A 52 10.54 -25.39 -14.07
CA CYS A 52 11.55 -24.40 -13.72
C CYS A 52 12.47 -24.85 -12.58
N VAL A 53 11.95 -25.53 -11.55
CA VAL A 53 12.78 -26.04 -10.46
C VAL A 53 13.65 -27.21 -10.91
N THR A 54 13.04 -28.26 -11.47
CA THR A 54 13.69 -29.55 -11.71
C THR A 54 14.70 -29.49 -12.86
N TYR A 55 14.33 -28.82 -13.95
CA TYR A 55 15.09 -28.88 -15.21
C TYR A 55 15.94 -27.65 -15.48
N ILE A 56 15.72 -26.54 -14.75
CA ILE A 56 16.40 -25.27 -15.02
C ILE A 56 17.13 -24.76 -13.78
N SER A 57 16.42 -24.45 -12.70
CA SER A 57 16.98 -23.77 -11.52
C SER A 57 18.04 -24.62 -10.81
N VAL A 58 17.79 -25.92 -10.61
CA VAL A 58 18.75 -26.83 -9.96
C VAL A 58 20.03 -27.00 -10.78
N PRO A 59 19.98 -27.31 -12.11
CA PRO A 59 21.18 -27.34 -12.94
C PRO A 59 21.96 -26.03 -13.02
N LEU A 60 21.26 -24.88 -12.96
CA LEU A 60 21.89 -23.54 -13.00
C LEU A 60 22.45 -23.09 -11.64
N GLY A 61 22.20 -23.82 -10.56
CA GLY A 61 22.60 -23.39 -9.21
C GLY A 61 21.86 -22.14 -8.72
N ILE A 62 20.65 -21.89 -9.23
CA ILE A 62 19.77 -20.82 -8.71
C ILE A 62 19.14 -21.34 -7.41
N THR A 63 19.31 -20.62 -6.32
CA THR A 63 18.78 -21.03 -5.01
C THR A 63 17.27 -20.83 -4.89
N PRO A 64 16.60 -21.56 -3.98
CA PRO A 64 15.19 -21.36 -3.66
C PRO A 64 14.82 -19.91 -3.33
N LEU A 65 15.77 -19.12 -2.77
CA LEU A 65 15.55 -17.72 -2.43
C LEU A 65 15.47 -16.81 -3.67
N CYS A 66 16.29 -17.05 -4.69
CA CYS A 66 16.31 -16.24 -5.90
C CYS A 66 15.32 -16.73 -6.98
N HIS A 67 14.93 -18.00 -6.96
CA HIS A 67 14.02 -18.59 -7.95
C HIS A 67 12.69 -17.84 -8.10
N VAL A 68 12.17 -17.26 -7.01
CA VAL A 68 10.92 -16.47 -7.04
C VAL A 68 11.00 -15.22 -7.93
N LEU A 69 12.20 -14.84 -8.41
CA LEU A 69 12.41 -13.73 -9.34
C LEU A 69 12.26 -14.14 -10.80
N PHE A 70 12.13 -15.44 -11.10
CA PHE A 70 12.13 -15.99 -12.44
C PHE A 70 10.77 -16.54 -12.86
N SER A 71 10.54 -16.62 -14.17
CA SER A 71 9.33 -17.14 -14.80
C SER A 71 9.63 -17.59 -16.24
N LEU A 72 8.71 -18.35 -16.86
CA LEU A 72 8.77 -18.67 -18.29
C LEU A 72 8.09 -17.59 -19.14
N TYR A 73 8.80 -17.15 -20.18
CA TYR A 73 8.33 -16.20 -21.19
C TYR A 73 8.20 -16.89 -22.55
N ASP A 74 7.08 -16.68 -23.23
CA ASP A 74 6.89 -17.09 -24.61
C ASP A 74 7.12 -15.89 -25.56
N PRO A 75 8.20 -15.92 -26.38
CA PRO A 75 8.48 -14.88 -27.34
C PRO A 75 7.50 -14.81 -28.51
N GLU A 76 6.71 -15.87 -28.79
CA GLU A 76 5.74 -15.89 -29.88
C GLU A 76 4.44 -15.17 -29.48
N SER A 77 3.89 -15.50 -28.30
CA SER A 77 2.69 -14.83 -27.77
C SER A 77 2.97 -13.53 -27.01
N HIS A 78 4.24 -13.19 -26.75
CA HIS A 78 4.65 -12.08 -25.89
C HIS A 78 4.08 -12.14 -24.46
N CYS A 79 3.71 -13.33 -23.99
CA CYS A 79 3.10 -13.54 -22.68
C CYS A 79 4.02 -14.34 -21.74
N TRP A 80 3.82 -14.15 -20.45
CA TRP A 80 4.44 -14.97 -19.42
C TRP A 80 3.45 -16.01 -18.89
N TYR A 81 3.96 -17.19 -18.58
CA TYR A 81 3.16 -18.23 -17.96
C TYR A 81 3.05 -18.03 -16.44
N SER A 82 1.86 -18.30 -15.91
CA SER A 82 1.66 -18.32 -14.46
C SER A 82 2.36 -19.54 -13.82
N PRO A 83 2.79 -19.45 -12.55
CA PRO A 83 3.53 -20.54 -11.90
C PRO A 83 2.77 -21.88 -11.77
N ASN A 84 1.44 -21.83 -11.79
CA ASN A 84 0.56 -23.00 -11.78
C ASN A 84 0.17 -23.51 -13.17
N HIS A 85 0.62 -22.86 -14.25
CA HIS A 85 0.27 -23.27 -15.61
C HIS A 85 0.71 -24.71 -15.87
N PHE A 86 -0.17 -25.51 -16.48
CA PHE A 86 0.08 -26.90 -16.79
C PHE A 86 0.27 -27.07 -18.30
N PHE A 87 1.44 -27.57 -18.71
CA PHE A 87 1.75 -27.82 -20.13
C PHE A 87 1.18 -29.18 -20.57
N ASN A 88 0.31 -29.19 -21.58
CA ASN A 88 -0.32 -30.40 -22.14
C ASN A 88 0.46 -31.00 -23.33
N SER A 89 0.37 -32.31 -23.56
CA SER A 89 1.13 -33.05 -24.57
C SER A 89 0.90 -32.62 -26.04
N GLU A 90 -0.24 -32.01 -26.36
CA GLU A 90 -0.58 -31.59 -27.72
C GLU A 90 -0.03 -30.19 -28.08
N GLU A 91 0.10 -29.27 -27.11
CA GLU A 91 0.65 -27.92 -27.29
C GLU A 91 2.19 -27.92 -27.39
N GLN A 92 2.84 -28.99 -26.92
CA GLN A 92 4.28 -29.08 -26.64
C GLN A 92 5.20 -29.25 -27.86
N THR A 93 4.65 -29.48 -29.06
CA THR A 93 5.46 -29.84 -30.24
C THR A 93 6.14 -28.62 -30.92
N ARG A 94 5.77 -27.39 -30.56
CA ARG A 94 6.25 -26.15 -31.21
C ARG A 94 6.69 -25.01 -30.28
N LEU A 95 6.47 -25.12 -28.97
CA LEU A 95 6.73 -24.01 -28.04
C LEU A 95 8.22 -23.81 -27.76
N THR A 96 8.68 -22.57 -27.94
CA THR A 96 10.04 -22.13 -27.63
C THR A 96 9.97 -21.19 -26.42
N LEU A 97 10.24 -21.70 -25.22
CA LEU A 97 10.12 -20.90 -24.00
C LEU A 97 11.47 -20.39 -23.53
N HIS A 98 11.50 -19.15 -23.04
CA HIS A 98 12.64 -18.52 -22.41
C HIS A 98 12.45 -18.50 -20.89
N TYR A 99 13.34 -19.15 -20.15
CA TYR A 99 13.46 -18.90 -18.72
C TYR A 99 14.07 -17.52 -18.51
N ARG A 100 13.45 -16.66 -17.69
CA ARG A 100 13.88 -15.27 -17.53
C ARG A 100 13.61 -14.77 -16.13
N MET A 101 14.46 -13.87 -15.65
CA MET A 101 14.16 -13.03 -14.51
C MET A 101 13.08 -12.03 -14.92
N ARG A 102 11.94 -12.11 -14.24
CA ARG A 102 10.74 -11.30 -14.50
C ARG A 102 10.58 -10.19 -13.47
N PHE A 103 10.72 -10.54 -12.19
CA PHE A 103 10.51 -9.61 -11.09
C PHE A 103 11.79 -8.80 -10.84
N TYR A 104 11.79 -7.55 -11.30
CA TYR A 104 12.95 -6.68 -11.31
C TYR A 104 12.72 -5.44 -10.46
N PHE A 105 13.73 -5.06 -9.69
CA PHE A 105 13.73 -3.82 -8.92
C PHE A 105 14.87 -2.96 -9.42
N ARG A 106 14.56 -1.80 -10.02
CA ARG A 106 15.58 -0.88 -10.50
C ARG A 106 16.46 -0.38 -9.35
N ASN A 107 17.73 -0.12 -9.65
CA ASN A 107 18.75 0.31 -8.69
C ASN A 107 18.98 -0.66 -7.50
N TRP A 108 18.71 -1.95 -7.68
CA TRP A 108 19.03 -2.99 -6.69
C TRP A 108 20.54 -3.10 -6.40
N HIS A 109 21.40 -2.65 -7.31
CA HIS A 109 22.85 -2.59 -7.14
C HIS A 109 23.33 -1.33 -6.39
N GLY A 110 22.45 -0.34 -6.15
CA GLY A 110 22.76 0.86 -5.36
C GLY A 110 23.80 1.81 -5.97
N LEU A 111 23.91 1.87 -7.30
CA LEU A 111 24.92 2.72 -7.99
C LEU A 111 24.33 4.06 -8.45
N SER A 112 23.00 4.21 -8.41
CA SER A 112 22.32 5.47 -8.71
C SER A 112 21.91 6.16 -7.41
N GLU A 113 22.33 7.41 -7.23
CA GLU A 113 21.88 8.27 -6.13
C GLU A 113 20.52 8.93 -6.38
N LYS A 114 20.00 8.81 -7.62
CA LYS A 114 18.73 9.39 -8.05
C LYS A 114 17.52 8.49 -7.79
N GLU A 115 17.73 7.19 -7.75
CA GLU A 115 16.69 6.18 -7.52
C GLU A 115 16.88 5.57 -6.11
N PRO A 116 15.81 5.13 -5.42
CA PRO A 116 15.94 4.51 -4.11
C PRO A 116 16.73 3.20 -4.18
N SER A 117 17.50 2.90 -3.13
CA SER A 117 18.20 1.61 -3.03
C SER A 117 17.22 0.49 -2.65
N VAL A 118 17.49 -0.72 -3.14
CA VAL A 118 16.67 -1.91 -2.92
C VAL A 118 17.52 -3.06 -2.38
N ALA A 119 17.08 -3.67 -1.29
CA ALA A 119 17.76 -4.79 -0.65
C ALA A 119 16.78 -5.77 -0.01
N ARG A 120 17.21 -6.96 0.39
CA ARG A 120 16.40 -7.86 1.24
C ARG A 120 16.52 -7.47 2.70
N TYR A 121 15.49 -7.75 3.49
CA TYR A 121 15.57 -7.53 4.94
C TYR A 121 16.64 -8.44 5.58
N ALA A 122 17.45 -7.87 6.46
CA ALA A 122 18.45 -8.58 7.24
C ALA A 122 18.14 -8.47 8.76
N PRO A 123 18.60 -9.44 9.58
CA PRO A 123 18.45 -9.39 11.03
C PRO A 123 19.20 -8.18 11.64
N ARG A 124 18.59 -7.50 12.61
CA ARG A 124 19.21 -6.36 13.31
C ARG A 124 20.43 -6.83 14.11
N SER A 125 21.65 -6.65 13.59
CA SER A 125 22.90 -6.87 14.31
C SER A 125 23.77 -5.61 14.28
N GLY A 126 23.78 -4.84 15.37
CA GLY A 126 24.66 -3.67 15.51
C GLY A 126 24.23 -2.41 14.72
N THR A 127 25.16 -1.46 14.64
CA THR A 127 24.93 -0.02 14.37
C THR A 127 24.55 0.36 12.95
N GLU A 128 24.56 -0.55 11.97
CA GLU A 128 24.28 -0.26 10.57
C GLU A 128 22.97 -0.89 10.07
N HIS A 129 22.18 -0.13 9.31
CA HIS A 129 21.04 -0.64 8.55
C HIS A 129 21.52 -1.32 7.26
N GLY A 130 22.27 -2.43 7.36
CA GLY A 130 22.67 -3.21 6.20
C GLY A 130 21.53 -4.12 5.75
N GLY A 131 20.92 -3.85 4.59
CA GLY A 131 20.09 -4.85 3.90
C GLY A 131 20.97 -5.93 3.27
N SER A 132 20.49 -7.16 3.15
CA SER A 132 21.22 -8.20 2.43
C SER A 132 21.03 -8.05 0.91
N PRO A 133 22.01 -8.43 0.07
CA PRO A 133 21.88 -8.32 -1.39
C PRO A 133 20.62 -8.99 -1.93
N LEU A 134 19.98 -8.37 -2.93
CA LEU A 134 18.77 -8.93 -3.57
C LEU A 134 19.08 -10.22 -4.35
N LEU A 135 20.21 -10.22 -5.06
CA LEU A 135 20.66 -11.27 -5.97
C LEU A 135 21.92 -11.96 -5.44
N GLU A 136 21.91 -13.28 -5.53
CA GLU A 136 23.13 -14.10 -5.37
C GLU A 136 23.93 -14.14 -6.68
N MET A 137 25.21 -14.53 -6.60
CA MET A 137 26.14 -14.47 -7.73
C MET A 137 25.63 -15.21 -8.98
N THR A 138 25.07 -16.42 -8.83
CA THR A 138 24.54 -17.19 -9.97
C THR A 138 23.34 -16.50 -10.63
N SER A 139 22.49 -15.85 -9.85
CA SER A 139 21.35 -15.09 -10.36
C SER A 139 21.78 -13.78 -11.01
N LEU A 140 22.85 -13.15 -10.52
CA LEU A 140 23.49 -12.00 -11.14
C LEU A 140 24.10 -12.34 -12.50
N GLU A 141 24.86 -13.43 -12.59
CA GLU A 141 25.44 -13.90 -13.85
C GLU A 141 24.35 -14.20 -14.89
N TYR A 142 23.24 -14.79 -14.44
CA TYR A 142 22.07 -15.03 -15.29
C TYR A 142 21.46 -13.71 -15.79
N LEU A 143 21.16 -12.78 -14.88
CA LEU A 143 20.60 -11.48 -15.21
C LEU A 143 21.53 -10.68 -16.14
N PHE A 144 22.84 -10.76 -15.94
CA PHE A 144 23.82 -10.13 -16.82
C PHE A 144 23.76 -10.72 -18.23
N CYS A 145 23.63 -12.05 -18.37
CA CYS A 145 23.39 -12.67 -19.66
C CYS A 145 22.05 -12.23 -20.28
N GLN A 146 20.99 -12.16 -19.47
CA GLN A 146 19.67 -11.63 -19.84
C GLN A 146 19.77 -10.22 -20.44
N ALA A 147 20.38 -9.32 -19.69
CA ALA A 147 20.57 -7.93 -20.06
C ALA A 147 21.38 -7.76 -21.35
N LYS A 148 22.45 -8.56 -21.55
CA LYS A 148 23.22 -8.52 -22.80
C LYS A 148 22.39 -8.91 -24.02
N PHE A 149 21.57 -9.95 -23.89
CA PHE A 149 20.68 -10.37 -24.96
C PHE A 149 19.62 -9.31 -25.25
N ASP A 150 18.99 -8.75 -24.22
CA ASP A 150 17.98 -7.70 -24.37
C ASP A 150 18.55 -6.44 -25.01
N PHE A 151 19.74 -6.03 -24.58
CA PHE A 151 20.46 -4.89 -25.15
C PHE A 151 20.77 -5.09 -26.65
N VAL A 152 21.29 -6.26 -27.02
CA VAL A 152 21.60 -6.58 -28.43
C VAL A 152 20.31 -6.71 -29.27
N ASN A 153 19.21 -7.18 -28.68
CA ASN A 153 17.91 -7.32 -29.35
C ASN A 153 17.01 -6.08 -29.20
N ASP A 154 17.60 -4.89 -29.09
CA ASP A 154 16.90 -3.60 -29.18
C ASP A 154 15.84 -3.36 -28.07
N VAL A 155 16.12 -3.76 -26.82
CA VAL A 155 15.30 -3.30 -25.65
C VAL A 155 15.20 -1.78 -25.57
N THR A 156 16.16 -1.06 -26.17
CA THR A 156 16.05 0.35 -26.51
C THR A 156 16.52 0.55 -27.95
N PRO A 157 15.58 0.72 -28.89
CA PRO A 157 15.93 0.98 -30.27
C PRO A 157 16.56 2.38 -30.40
N MET A 158 17.48 2.50 -31.36
CA MET A 158 18.18 3.76 -31.64
C MET A 158 17.24 4.90 -32.04
N GLU A 159 16.06 4.55 -32.57
CA GLU A 159 15.00 5.44 -33.02
C GLU A 159 14.28 6.17 -31.88
N ASP A 160 14.39 5.69 -30.63
CA ASP A 160 13.76 6.32 -29.46
C ASP A 160 14.49 7.59 -28.99
N ALA A 161 15.75 7.81 -29.42
CA ALA A 161 16.54 8.97 -29.00
C ALA A 161 16.03 10.26 -29.67
N GLN A 162 15.66 11.25 -28.86
CA GLN A 162 15.10 12.52 -29.33
C GLN A 162 16.23 13.54 -29.54
N GLY A 163 16.48 13.89 -30.81
CA GLY A 163 17.47 14.89 -31.17
C GLY A 163 18.91 14.37 -31.30
N LYS A 164 19.82 15.26 -31.70
CA LYS A 164 21.21 14.89 -32.08
C LYS A 164 22.10 14.57 -30.87
N GLU A 165 21.86 15.22 -29.73
CA GLU A 165 22.67 15.05 -28.53
C GLU A 165 22.41 13.71 -27.83
N GLU A 166 21.13 13.36 -27.63
CA GLU A 166 20.73 12.05 -27.08
C GLU A 166 21.22 10.90 -27.96
N LEU A 167 21.09 11.04 -29.28
CA LEU A 167 21.58 10.05 -30.23
C LEU A 167 23.10 9.86 -30.14
N SER A 168 23.86 10.95 -29.97
CA SER A 168 25.31 10.88 -29.79
C SER A 168 25.67 10.20 -28.47
N ARG A 169 24.95 10.52 -27.39
CA ARG A 169 25.12 9.89 -26.08
C ARG A 169 24.82 8.39 -26.15
N PHE A 170 23.69 8.00 -26.75
CA PHE A 170 23.32 6.60 -26.95
C PHE A 170 24.40 5.80 -27.70
N LYS A 171 24.98 6.37 -28.77
CA LYS A 171 26.07 5.73 -29.52
C LYS A 171 27.31 5.50 -28.66
N ASN A 172 27.74 6.53 -27.91
CA ASN A 172 28.95 6.44 -27.09
C ASN A 172 28.78 5.45 -25.92
N GLU A 173 27.64 5.53 -25.22
CA GLU A 173 27.30 4.59 -24.15
C GLU A 173 27.17 3.16 -24.67
N SER A 174 26.60 2.96 -25.87
CA SER A 174 26.54 1.64 -26.51
C SER A 174 27.92 1.05 -26.80
N LEU A 175 28.88 1.88 -27.21
CA LEU A 175 30.27 1.44 -27.36
C LEU A 175 30.91 1.11 -26.01
N GLY A 176 30.60 1.90 -24.97
CA GLY A 176 31.01 1.59 -23.59
C GLY A 176 30.45 0.26 -23.08
N MET A 177 29.17 -0.03 -23.35
CA MET A 177 28.53 -1.31 -23.06
C MET A 177 29.22 -2.47 -23.78
N ALA A 178 29.64 -2.28 -25.04
CA ALA A 178 30.43 -3.29 -25.74
C ALA A 178 31.80 -3.54 -25.09
N VAL A 179 32.48 -2.49 -24.61
CA VAL A 179 33.74 -2.63 -23.86
C VAL A 179 33.53 -3.42 -22.56
N LEU A 180 32.47 -3.12 -21.79
CA LEU A 180 32.14 -3.86 -20.57
C LEU A 180 31.83 -5.33 -20.86
N HIS A 181 31.08 -5.63 -21.93
CA HIS A 181 30.82 -7.00 -22.37
C HIS A 181 32.13 -7.75 -22.68
N LEU A 182 33.00 -7.18 -23.51
CA LEU A 182 34.28 -7.82 -23.86
C LEU A 182 35.22 -7.93 -22.65
N SER A 183 35.18 -6.99 -21.72
CA SER A 183 35.97 -7.03 -20.48
C SER A 183 35.57 -8.19 -19.59
N HIS A 184 34.27 -8.43 -19.43
CA HIS A 184 33.77 -9.61 -18.72
C HIS A 184 34.23 -10.92 -19.41
N GLN A 185 34.22 -10.98 -20.75
CA GLN A 185 34.70 -12.14 -21.48
C GLN A 185 36.21 -12.35 -21.28
N ALA A 186 37.00 -11.28 -21.32
CA ALA A 186 38.44 -11.32 -21.07
C ALA A 186 38.76 -11.85 -19.65
N LEU A 187 38.07 -11.33 -18.62
CA LEU A 187 38.21 -11.79 -17.24
C LEU A 187 37.86 -13.28 -17.07
N ARG A 188 36.82 -13.77 -17.76
CA ARG A 188 36.41 -15.19 -17.68
C ARG A 188 37.37 -16.12 -18.43
N SER A 189 37.90 -15.69 -19.57
CA SER A 189 38.84 -16.48 -20.38
C SER A 189 40.30 -16.36 -19.93
N GLY A 190 40.61 -15.45 -18.98
CA GLY A 190 41.98 -15.17 -18.54
C GLY A 190 42.84 -14.47 -19.61
N CYS A 191 42.21 -13.82 -20.60
CA CYS A 191 42.90 -13.08 -21.67
C CYS A 191 42.88 -11.58 -21.40
N THR A 192 43.66 -10.82 -22.16
CA THR A 192 43.58 -9.34 -22.14
C THR A 192 42.38 -8.85 -22.95
N LEU A 193 41.84 -7.66 -22.63
CA LEU A 193 40.72 -7.07 -23.39
C LEU A 193 41.08 -6.87 -24.87
N GLN A 194 42.34 -6.54 -25.15
CA GLN A 194 42.83 -6.33 -26.51
C GLN A 194 42.82 -7.61 -27.35
N GLU A 195 43.13 -8.76 -26.77
CA GLU A 195 43.08 -10.07 -27.45
C GLU A 195 41.63 -10.47 -27.75
N VAL A 196 40.73 -10.25 -26.80
CA VAL A 196 39.29 -10.53 -27.01
C VAL A 196 38.69 -9.58 -28.05
N ALA A 197 39.02 -8.28 -28.01
CA ALA A 197 38.52 -7.30 -28.99
C ALA A 197 39.03 -7.54 -30.43
N LYS A 198 40.16 -8.25 -30.60
CA LYS A 198 40.63 -8.69 -31.93
C LYS A 198 39.85 -9.88 -32.47
N SER A 199 39.39 -10.78 -31.59
CA SER A 199 38.70 -12.02 -31.95
C SER A 199 37.18 -11.87 -32.01
N VAL A 200 36.60 -10.97 -31.21
CA VAL A 200 35.15 -10.71 -31.13
C VAL A 200 34.84 -9.29 -31.57
N SER A 201 34.04 -9.16 -32.63
CA SER A 201 33.61 -7.85 -33.13
C SER A 201 32.62 -7.17 -32.18
N PHE A 202 32.90 -5.90 -31.84
CA PHE A 202 31.99 -5.07 -31.02
C PHE A 202 30.59 -4.92 -31.61
N LEU A 203 30.43 -5.12 -32.93
CA LEU A 203 29.12 -5.09 -33.61
C LEU A 203 28.17 -6.20 -33.13
N ARG A 204 28.69 -7.26 -32.49
CA ARG A 204 27.90 -8.33 -31.85
C ARG A 204 27.49 -7.99 -30.41
N CYS A 205 27.99 -6.88 -29.86
CA CYS A 205 27.82 -6.47 -28.48
C CYS A 205 26.99 -5.19 -28.32
N ILE A 206 26.49 -4.62 -29.42
CA ILE A 206 25.68 -3.40 -29.49
C ILE A 206 24.27 -3.72 -30.03
N PRO A 207 23.28 -2.82 -29.89
CA PRO A 207 21.94 -3.03 -30.40
C PRO A 207 21.91 -3.27 -31.91
N ARG A 208 21.04 -4.17 -32.39
CA ARG A 208 20.92 -4.53 -33.81
C ARG A 208 20.52 -3.33 -34.67
N SER A 209 19.67 -2.44 -34.17
CA SER A 209 19.33 -1.15 -34.79
C SER A 209 20.60 -0.32 -35.06
N PHE A 210 21.45 -0.16 -34.06
CA PHE A 210 22.71 0.59 -34.18
C PHE A 210 23.71 -0.11 -35.12
N SER A 211 23.85 -1.43 -35.02
CA SER A 211 24.70 -2.23 -35.91
C SER A 211 24.28 -2.10 -37.39
N LYS A 212 22.96 -2.15 -37.66
CA LYS A 212 22.38 -1.91 -38.99
C LYS A 212 22.61 -0.46 -39.45
N HIS A 213 22.53 0.53 -38.56
CA HIS A 213 22.84 1.91 -38.87
C HIS A 213 24.31 2.07 -39.29
N ILE A 214 25.25 1.51 -38.52
CA ILE A 214 26.69 1.53 -38.86
C ILE A 214 26.95 0.88 -40.22
N ALA A 215 26.23 -0.21 -40.56
CA ALA A 215 26.36 -0.85 -41.86
C ALA A 215 25.96 0.07 -43.03
N ARG A 216 25.01 1.00 -42.82
CA ARG A 216 24.55 1.99 -43.80
C ARG A 216 25.42 3.26 -43.85
N ASP A 217 26.20 3.53 -42.81
CA ASP A 217 27.06 4.72 -42.73
C ASP A 217 28.18 4.72 -43.79
N ASN A 218 28.65 5.92 -44.15
CA ASN A 218 29.76 6.09 -45.09
C ASN A 218 31.10 5.51 -44.56
N PHE A 219 32.02 5.23 -45.48
CA PHE A 219 33.29 4.56 -45.15
C PHE A 219 34.11 5.29 -44.07
N LEU A 220 34.17 6.63 -44.12
CA LEU A 220 34.88 7.45 -43.14
C LEU A 220 34.27 7.35 -41.74
N THR A 221 32.94 7.33 -41.64
CA THR A 221 32.22 7.19 -40.36
C THR A 221 32.46 5.82 -39.74
N LYS A 222 32.49 4.75 -40.56
CA LYS A 222 32.83 3.39 -40.10
C LYS A 222 34.25 3.32 -39.53
N ILE A 223 35.23 3.93 -40.20
CA ILE A 223 36.61 4.03 -39.68
C ILE A 223 36.65 4.82 -38.38
N ARG A 224 35.94 5.96 -38.31
CA ARG A 224 35.89 6.79 -37.11
C ARG A 224 35.35 6.02 -35.91
N ILE A 225 34.22 5.31 -36.06
CA ILE A 225 33.63 4.51 -34.98
C ILE A 225 34.58 3.39 -34.53
N ARG A 226 35.26 2.71 -35.46
CA ARG A 226 36.26 1.69 -35.14
C ARG A 226 37.45 2.26 -34.36
N ARG A 227 37.94 3.46 -34.71
CA ARG A 227 39.00 4.14 -33.96
C ARG A 227 38.54 4.52 -32.56
N VAL A 228 37.37 5.14 -32.43
CA VAL A 228 36.80 5.49 -31.12
C VAL A 228 36.67 4.26 -30.22
N PHE A 229 36.18 3.14 -30.77
CA PHE A 229 36.10 1.88 -30.03
C PHE A 229 37.48 1.34 -29.61
N ALA A 230 38.47 1.38 -30.51
CA ALA A 230 39.84 0.96 -30.21
C ALA A 230 40.49 1.84 -29.13
N ASP A 231 40.25 3.15 -29.17
CA ASP A 231 40.71 4.11 -28.17
C ASP A 231 40.06 3.84 -26.82
N PHE A 232 38.75 3.52 -26.78
CA PHE A 232 38.05 3.11 -25.57
C PHE A 232 38.64 1.82 -24.98
N VAL A 233 38.87 0.80 -25.79
CA VAL A 233 39.50 -0.46 -25.36
C VAL A 233 40.89 -0.21 -24.76
N LYS A 234 41.72 0.60 -25.43
CA LYS A 234 43.07 0.92 -24.96
C LYS A 234 43.02 1.67 -23.63
N THR A 235 42.24 2.75 -23.57
CA THR A 235 42.10 3.60 -22.38
C THR A 235 41.57 2.80 -21.18
N PHE A 236 40.60 1.92 -21.42
CA PHE A 236 40.00 1.10 -20.36
C PHE A 236 40.96 0.01 -19.86
N GLN A 237 41.75 -0.61 -20.74
CA GLN A 237 42.79 -1.56 -20.35
C GLN A 237 43.84 -0.88 -19.46
N GLU A 238 44.43 0.23 -19.94
CA GLU A 238 45.55 0.93 -19.29
C GLU A 238 45.17 1.53 -17.93
N HIS A 239 43.98 2.13 -17.81
CA HIS A 239 43.59 2.91 -16.63
C HIS A 239 42.67 2.20 -15.65
N THR A 240 42.03 1.09 -16.05
CA THR A 240 41.03 0.40 -15.23
C THR A 240 41.41 -1.06 -14.97
N VAL A 241 41.73 -1.82 -16.02
CA VAL A 241 42.02 -3.27 -15.91
C VAL A 241 43.42 -3.52 -15.35
N ASP A 242 44.46 -2.88 -15.91
CA ASP A 242 45.86 -3.09 -15.49
C ASP A 242 46.16 -2.58 -14.07
N VAL A 243 45.33 -1.66 -13.58
CA VAL A 243 45.42 -1.10 -12.21
C VAL A 243 44.73 -2.02 -11.18
N GLY A 244 44.14 -3.14 -11.61
CA GLY A 244 43.48 -4.11 -10.73
C GLY A 244 42.21 -3.59 -10.06
N ARG A 245 41.57 -2.56 -10.64
CA ARG A 245 40.43 -1.86 -10.03
C ARG A 245 39.06 -2.48 -10.35
N LEU A 246 38.99 -3.55 -11.12
CA LEU A 246 37.74 -4.07 -11.66
C LEU A 246 37.71 -5.61 -11.64
N GLY A 247 36.85 -6.19 -10.81
CA GLY A 247 36.51 -7.61 -10.84
C GLY A 247 35.32 -7.90 -11.77
N SER A 248 35.00 -9.19 -11.91
CA SER A 248 33.89 -9.64 -12.77
C SER A 248 32.54 -9.09 -12.29
N GLN A 249 32.33 -9.01 -10.98
CA GLN A 249 31.10 -8.52 -10.37
C GLN A 249 30.88 -7.02 -10.63
N GLU A 250 31.94 -6.21 -10.53
CA GLU A 250 31.90 -4.78 -10.77
C GLU A 250 31.57 -4.47 -12.24
N VAL A 251 32.09 -5.27 -13.18
CA VAL A 251 31.72 -5.17 -14.61
C VAL A 251 30.23 -5.44 -14.80
N MET A 252 29.69 -6.49 -14.18
CA MET A 252 28.27 -6.82 -14.29
C MET A 252 27.38 -5.73 -13.70
N TYR A 253 27.72 -5.19 -12.53
CA TYR A 253 26.99 -4.08 -11.90
C TYR A 253 27.02 -2.83 -12.77
N LYS A 254 28.20 -2.47 -13.29
CA LYS A 254 28.33 -1.30 -14.15
C LYS A 254 27.53 -1.45 -15.45
N TYR A 255 27.56 -2.63 -16.07
CA TYR A 255 26.78 -2.91 -17.27
C TYR A 255 25.27 -2.79 -17.03
N LEU A 256 24.77 -3.41 -15.97
CA LEU A 256 23.35 -3.38 -15.62
C LEU A 256 22.89 -1.96 -15.26
N SER A 257 23.69 -1.23 -14.48
CA SER A 257 23.40 0.17 -14.15
C SER A 257 23.38 1.07 -15.39
N THR A 258 24.35 0.93 -16.29
CA THR A 258 24.34 1.69 -17.55
C THR A 258 23.15 1.31 -18.43
N LEU A 259 22.74 0.03 -18.45
CA LEU A 259 21.56 -0.42 -19.18
C LEU A 259 20.27 0.21 -18.62
N GLU A 260 20.08 0.25 -17.29
CA GLU A 260 18.93 0.92 -16.68
C GLU A 260 18.79 2.39 -17.11
N HIS A 261 19.92 3.09 -17.27
CA HIS A 261 19.94 4.48 -17.73
C HIS A 261 19.67 4.62 -19.23
N LEU A 262 20.19 3.70 -20.06
CA LEU A 262 19.95 3.70 -21.50
C LEU A 262 18.53 3.26 -21.85
N ALA A 263 17.97 2.36 -21.04
CA ALA A 263 16.69 1.70 -21.28
C ALA A 263 15.72 1.94 -20.10
N PRO A 264 14.95 3.05 -20.10
CA PRO A 264 13.98 3.33 -19.03
C PRO A 264 12.91 2.24 -18.87
N ARG A 265 12.59 1.51 -19.96
CA ARG A 265 11.64 0.38 -19.96
C ARG A 265 12.24 -0.94 -19.44
N PHE A 266 13.56 -1.01 -19.24
CA PHE A 266 14.19 -2.21 -18.72
C PHE A 266 13.72 -2.49 -17.28
N GLY A 267 13.20 -3.70 -17.06
CA GLY A 267 12.63 -4.11 -15.78
C GLY A 267 11.21 -3.62 -15.51
N THR A 268 10.51 -3.12 -16.53
CA THR A 268 9.08 -2.73 -16.44
C THR A 268 8.26 -3.49 -17.48
N GLU A 269 7.02 -3.86 -17.13
CA GLU A 269 6.06 -4.46 -18.07
C GLU A 269 4.89 -3.50 -18.29
N THR A 270 4.48 -3.33 -19.54
CA THR A 270 3.37 -2.45 -19.96
C THR A 270 2.30 -3.26 -20.66
N PHE A 271 1.04 -3.01 -20.31
CA PHE A 271 -0.13 -3.73 -20.80
C PHE A 271 -1.15 -2.75 -21.38
N LEU A 272 -1.69 -3.06 -22.55
CA LEU A 272 -2.76 -2.24 -23.13
C LEU A 272 -4.13 -2.64 -22.60
N ALA A 273 -4.94 -1.65 -22.28
CA ALA A 273 -6.32 -1.84 -21.87
C ALA A 273 -7.25 -1.15 -22.89
N ALA A 274 -8.12 -1.93 -23.51
CA ALA A 274 -9.16 -1.41 -24.40
C ALA A 274 -10.16 -0.54 -23.62
N GLN A 275 -10.41 -0.93 -22.37
CA GLN A 275 -11.21 -0.20 -21.40
C GLN A 275 -10.55 -0.33 -20.03
N LEU A 276 -10.39 0.81 -19.35
CA LEU A 276 -9.89 0.88 -17.98
C LEU A 276 -10.89 1.71 -17.19
N GLU A 277 -11.50 1.08 -16.19
CA GLU A 277 -12.46 1.72 -15.30
C GLU A 277 -11.92 1.74 -13.88
N LEU A 278 -12.09 2.88 -13.23
CA LEU A 278 -11.82 3.03 -11.81
C LEU A 278 -13.16 3.09 -11.10
N ARG A 279 -13.45 2.06 -10.30
CA ARG A 279 -14.72 1.92 -9.58
C ARG A 279 -14.46 2.06 -8.08
N LYS A 280 -15.47 2.49 -7.34
CA LYS A 280 -15.51 2.32 -5.89
C LYS A 280 -16.61 1.31 -5.60
N ASP A 281 -16.24 0.11 -5.14
CA ASP A 281 -17.23 -0.92 -4.82
C ASP A 281 -18.12 -0.42 -3.68
N GLY A 282 -19.43 -0.34 -3.95
CA GLY A 282 -20.46 0.14 -3.02
C GLY A 282 -21.38 1.25 -3.57
N GLY A 283 -21.08 1.84 -4.73
CA GLY A 283 -21.99 2.75 -5.43
C GLY A 283 -22.78 2.00 -6.50
N ASP A 284 -24.07 1.78 -6.27
CA ASP A 284 -24.99 1.37 -7.33
C ASP A 284 -25.09 2.54 -8.33
N GLY A 285 -24.83 2.24 -9.60
CA GLY A 285 -24.98 3.19 -10.69
C GLY A 285 -26.45 3.44 -11.04
N SER A 286 -27.23 3.91 -10.07
CA SER A 286 -28.65 4.21 -10.23
C SER A 286 -28.88 5.73 -10.10
N GLY A 287 -28.49 6.45 -11.15
CA GLY A 287 -28.82 7.87 -11.32
C GLY A 287 -29.56 8.12 -12.64
N SER A 288 -30.80 7.64 -12.80
CA SER A 288 -31.67 8.10 -13.90
C SER A 288 -32.41 9.36 -13.48
N TYR A 289 -32.39 10.41 -14.32
CA TYR A 289 -33.60 11.01 -14.92
C TYR A 289 -33.24 11.98 -16.08
N LEU A 290 -33.88 11.71 -17.23
CA LEU A 290 -34.30 12.62 -18.31
C LEU A 290 -33.25 13.19 -19.31
N ASN A 291 -33.10 12.49 -20.44
CA ASN A 291 -33.54 13.00 -21.75
C ASN A 291 -33.61 11.87 -22.78
N THR A 292 -34.78 11.24 -22.88
CA THR A 292 -35.16 10.38 -24.00
C THR A 292 -35.63 11.23 -25.18
N SER A 293 -34.80 11.37 -26.19
CA SER A 293 -35.27 11.49 -27.58
C SER A 293 -34.12 11.18 -28.54
N HIS A 294 -34.37 10.22 -29.44
CA HIS A 294 -33.54 9.74 -30.55
C HIS A 294 -32.63 8.53 -30.29
N ALA A 295 -33.24 7.34 -30.27
CA ALA A 295 -32.63 6.14 -30.87
C ALA A 295 -33.70 5.08 -31.21
N HIS A 296 -34.52 5.36 -32.21
CA HIS A 296 -35.11 4.31 -33.05
C HIS A 296 -34.79 4.67 -34.50
N GLY A 297 -34.04 3.80 -35.17
CA GLY A 297 -33.89 3.82 -36.62
C GLY A 297 -32.45 3.74 -37.12
N ALA A 298 -32.15 2.61 -37.76
CA ALA A 298 -31.26 2.45 -38.90
C ALA A 298 -29.76 2.80 -38.74
N SER A 299 -28.95 1.74 -38.78
CA SER A 299 -27.71 1.63 -39.56
C SER A 299 -27.14 2.91 -40.19
N ASP A 300 -26.07 3.45 -39.59
CA ASP A 300 -25.07 4.27 -40.28
C ASP A 300 -23.68 3.92 -39.72
N PRO A 301 -22.71 3.42 -40.52
CA PRO A 301 -21.40 2.99 -40.02
C PRO A 301 -20.37 4.12 -39.82
N GLU A 302 -20.72 5.39 -39.99
CA GLU A 302 -19.72 6.46 -40.18
C GLU A 302 -19.53 7.45 -39.02
N ASN A 303 -19.98 7.16 -37.79
CA ASN A 303 -19.73 8.09 -36.67
C ASN A 303 -19.34 7.38 -35.35
N VAL A 304 -18.15 6.77 -35.34
CA VAL A 304 -17.49 6.31 -34.11
C VAL A 304 -16.39 7.33 -33.78
N GLY A 305 -16.58 8.10 -32.71
CA GLY A 305 -15.53 8.96 -32.15
C GLY A 305 -14.25 8.15 -31.82
N PRO A 306 -13.07 8.79 -31.74
CA PRO A 306 -11.80 8.07 -31.58
C PRO A 306 -11.81 7.20 -30.31
N ARG A 307 -11.61 5.87 -30.48
CA ARG A 307 -11.48 4.92 -29.36
C ARG A 307 -10.26 5.27 -28.51
N VAL A 308 -10.48 5.68 -27.26
CA VAL A 308 -9.41 5.97 -26.29
C VAL A 308 -8.90 4.65 -25.71
N MET A 309 -7.61 4.37 -25.84
CA MET A 309 -6.98 3.22 -25.20
C MET A 309 -6.18 3.65 -23.97
N HIS A 310 -5.97 2.74 -23.04
CA HIS A 310 -5.18 2.99 -21.84
C HIS A 310 -3.95 2.09 -21.82
N GLU A 311 -2.89 2.56 -21.19
CA GLU A 311 -1.68 1.79 -20.95
C GLU A 311 -1.45 1.67 -19.45
N VAL A 312 -1.19 0.46 -18.97
CA VAL A 312 -0.91 0.14 -17.57
C VAL A 312 0.52 -0.34 -17.44
N MET A 313 1.33 0.33 -16.63
CA MET A 313 2.71 -0.03 -16.33
C MET A 313 2.80 -0.64 -14.93
N VAL A 314 3.56 -1.72 -14.82
CA VAL A 314 3.91 -2.35 -13.55
C VAL A 314 5.42 -2.36 -13.38
N SER A 315 5.89 -1.90 -12.22
CA SER A 315 7.32 -1.95 -11.86
C SER A 315 7.51 -2.26 -10.38
N GLY A 316 8.58 -2.99 -10.03
CA GLY A 316 8.85 -3.38 -8.65
C GLY A 316 9.04 -2.20 -7.69
N THR A 317 9.51 -1.04 -8.19
CA THR A 317 9.80 0.15 -7.37
C THR A 317 8.68 1.17 -7.31
N LYS A 318 7.80 1.26 -8.33
CA LYS A 318 6.73 2.28 -8.39
C LYS A 318 5.30 1.72 -8.32
N GLY A 319 5.14 0.39 -8.23
CA GLY A 319 3.82 -0.24 -8.18
C GLY A 319 3.10 -0.21 -9.53
N ILE A 320 1.79 0.08 -9.48
CA ILE A 320 0.90 0.11 -10.65
C ILE A 320 0.63 1.55 -11.06
N GLN A 321 0.90 1.87 -12.33
CA GLN A 321 0.64 3.18 -12.93
C GLN A 321 -0.15 3.03 -14.24
N TRP A 322 -0.89 4.06 -14.64
CA TRP A 322 -1.64 4.06 -15.89
C TRP A 322 -1.64 5.43 -16.58
N ARG A 323 -1.89 5.46 -17.89
CA ARG A 323 -2.10 6.68 -18.68
C ARG A 323 -3.09 6.49 -19.83
N LYS A 324 -3.63 7.59 -20.35
CA LYS A 324 -4.53 7.60 -21.52
C LYS A 324 -3.73 7.76 -22.81
N MET A 325 -4.10 7.02 -23.86
CA MET A 325 -3.51 7.11 -25.20
C MET A 325 -4.57 7.49 -26.24
N THR A 326 -4.23 8.43 -27.12
CA THR A 326 -5.01 8.74 -28.32
C THR A 326 -4.62 7.81 -29.49
N VAL A 327 -5.55 7.53 -30.40
CA VAL A 327 -5.36 6.56 -31.52
C VAL A 327 -4.13 6.88 -32.39
N GLN A 328 -3.73 8.15 -32.51
CA GLN A 328 -2.47 8.53 -33.19
C GLN A 328 -1.21 7.98 -32.49
N ASN A 329 -1.21 7.87 -31.16
CA ASN A 329 -0.10 7.31 -30.38
C ASN A 329 -0.09 5.77 -30.38
N VAL A 330 -1.24 5.14 -30.62
CA VAL A 330 -1.36 3.67 -30.70
C VAL A 330 -0.57 3.12 -31.90
N CYS A 331 -0.68 3.77 -33.07
CA CYS A 331 0.06 3.37 -34.28
C CYS A 331 1.58 3.47 -34.13
N LEU A 332 2.09 4.36 -33.27
CA LEU A 332 3.51 4.48 -32.94
C LEU A 332 3.99 3.41 -31.95
N SER A 333 3.12 2.96 -31.03
CA SER A 333 3.48 1.98 -30.00
C SER A 333 3.46 0.51 -30.46
N TYR A 334 2.63 0.14 -31.45
CA TYR A 334 2.43 -1.27 -31.84
C TYR A 334 3.16 -1.70 -33.13
N TRP A 335 3.72 -0.77 -33.90
CA TRP A 335 4.45 -1.09 -35.14
C TRP A 335 5.67 -0.18 -35.32
N ILE A 336 6.82 -0.52 -34.72
CA ILE A 336 8.12 -0.05 -35.24
C ILE A 336 8.83 -1.21 -35.92
N VAL A 337 8.23 -1.65 -37.03
CA VAL A 337 8.96 -2.01 -38.25
C VAL A 337 8.25 -1.32 -39.42
N LYS A 338 8.93 -0.30 -39.96
CA LYS A 338 8.75 0.44 -41.25
C LYS A 338 7.94 1.76 -41.27
N GLN A 339 8.74 2.81 -41.52
CA GLN A 339 8.59 3.96 -42.44
C GLN A 339 8.10 5.34 -41.94
N SER A 340 9.10 6.24 -41.92
CA SER A 340 9.18 7.70 -42.23
C SER A 340 8.43 8.75 -41.39
N PRO A 341 9.03 9.95 -41.20
CA PRO A 341 8.63 10.89 -40.16
C PRO A 341 7.73 12.02 -40.69
N LEU A 342 6.68 12.33 -39.94
CA LEU A 342 6.01 13.64 -39.98
C LEU A 342 6.14 14.29 -38.60
N GLN A 343 6.72 15.48 -38.59
CA GLN A 343 6.97 16.32 -37.42
C GLN A 343 5.65 16.80 -36.81
N GLN A 344 5.40 16.53 -35.53
CA GLN A 344 4.49 17.34 -34.71
C GLN A 344 5.03 17.46 -33.27
N GLU A 345 4.95 18.66 -32.73
CA GLU A 345 5.35 19.04 -31.36
C GLU A 345 4.44 18.38 -30.30
N PRO A 346 4.96 18.04 -29.10
CA PRO A 346 4.17 17.33 -28.08
C PRO A 346 3.22 18.27 -27.33
N LYS A 347 1.92 17.99 -27.38
CA LYS A 347 0.88 18.59 -26.53
C LYS A 347 0.65 17.75 -25.25
N SER A 348 1.02 18.32 -24.11
CA SER A 348 0.45 18.28 -22.75
C SER A 348 -0.50 17.15 -22.24
N SER A 349 -0.28 15.85 -22.49
CA SER A 349 -0.99 14.80 -21.70
C SER A 349 -0.25 13.47 -21.46
N ASP A 350 1.08 13.48 -21.33
CA ASP A 350 1.89 12.24 -21.35
C ASP A 350 2.42 11.78 -19.97
N THR A 351 1.74 12.16 -18.88
CA THR A 351 2.17 11.85 -17.50
C THR A 351 1.51 10.59 -16.95
N TRP A 352 2.32 9.67 -16.41
CA TRP A 352 1.84 8.47 -15.69
C TRP A 352 1.12 8.82 -14.38
N THR A 353 -0.07 8.26 -14.18
CA THR A 353 -0.86 8.36 -12.95
C THR A 353 -0.67 7.11 -12.10
N SER A 354 -0.35 7.25 -10.81
CA SER A 354 -0.24 6.10 -9.89
C SER A 354 -1.63 5.61 -9.47
N PHE A 355 -1.84 4.29 -9.45
CA PHE A 355 -3.06 3.67 -8.93
C PHE A 355 -2.87 3.20 -7.49
N CYS A 356 -1.92 2.29 -7.27
CA CYS A 356 -1.52 1.84 -5.94
C CYS A 356 -0.17 1.13 -5.96
N ASP A 357 0.40 0.97 -4.76
CA ASP A 357 1.50 0.05 -4.52
C ASP A 357 0.99 -1.36 -4.17
N PHE A 358 1.84 -2.38 -4.31
CA PHE A 358 1.45 -3.78 -4.14
C PHE A 358 0.84 -4.10 -2.75
N PRO A 359 1.37 -3.61 -1.61
CA PRO A 359 0.81 -3.91 -0.30
C PRO A 359 -0.61 -3.39 -0.06
N GLU A 360 -1.09 -2.44 -0.88
CA GLU A 360 -2.45 -1.89 -0.82
C GLU A 360 -3.50 -2.81 -1.47
N ILE A 361 -3.08 -3.78 -2.27
CA ILE A 361 -3.97 -4.73 -2.94
C ILE A 361 -4.55 -5.69 -1.90
N SER A 362 -5.87 -5.86 -1.92
CA SER A 362 -6.58 -6.82 -1.07
C SER A 362 -6.65 -8.19 -1.74
N HIS A 363 -7.19 -8.25 -2.95
CA HIS A 363 -7.33 -9.45 -3.79
C HIS A 363 -7.53 -9.05 -5.26
N ILE A 364 -7.34 -10.00 -6.17
CA ILE A 364 -7.53 -9.81 -7.62
C ILE A 364 -8.48 -10.89 -8.14
N THR A 365 -9.41 -10.50 -9.01
CA THR A 365 -10.31 -11.43 -9.70
C THR A 365 -10.09 -11.43 -11.20
N ILE A 366 -10.34 -12.59 -11.82
CA ILE A 366 -10.30 -12.80 -13.26
C ILE A 366 -11.67 -13.33 -13.68
N THR A 367 -12.37 -12.62 -14.56
CA THR A 367 -13.67 -13.05 -15.12
C THR A 367 -13.60 -13.01 -16.64
N GLY A 368 -13.54 -14.19 -17.27
CA GLY A 368 -13.16 -14.28 -18.67
C GLY A 368 -11.75 -13.72 -18.87
N ALA A 369 -11.59 -12.68 -19.69
CA ALA A 369 -10.31 -11.99 -19.83
C ALA A 369 -10.19 -10.74 -18.92
N ASN A 370 -11.27 -10.30 -18.28
CA ASN A 370 -11.27 -9.08 -17.48
C ASN A 370 -10.53 -9.30 -16.16
N VAL A 371 -9.75 -8.30 -15.75
CA VAL A 371 -9.01 -8.31 -14.49
C VAL A 371 -9.51 -7.17 -13.60
N SER A 372 -9.91 -7.49 -12.38
CA SER A 372 -10.30 -6.51 -11.38
C SER A 372 -9.32 -6.54 -10.21
N ILE A 373 -8.62 -5.43 -9.99
CA ILE A 373 -7.68 -5.25 -8.89
C ILE A 373 -8.41 -4.48 -7.79
N ILE A 374 -8.63 -5.10 -6.63
CA ILE A 374 -9.38 -4.47 -5.53
C ILE A 374 -8.42 -4.05 -4.41
N LYS A 375 -8.44 -2.77 -4.06
CA LYS A 375 -7.67 -2.21 -2.94
C LYS A 375 -8.38 -2.41 -1.59
N GLN A 376 -7.66 -2.18 -0.51
CA GLN A 376 -8.20 -2.22 0.87
C GLN A 376 -9.28 -1.17 1.16
N ASP A 377 -9.32 -0.07 0.42
CA ASP A 377 -10.35 0.97 0.52
C ASP A 377 -11.56 0.70 -0.41
N ASN A 378 -11.66 -0.52 -0.94
CA ASN A 378 -12.66 -0.97 -1.93
C ASN A 378 -12.63 -0.20 -3.25
N PHE A 379 -11.59 0.58 -3.51
CA PHE A 379 -11.36 1.15 -4.83
C PHE A 379 -10.80 0.07 -5.76
N SER A 380 -11.39 -0.10 -6.93
CA SER A 380 -11.01 -1.14 -7.88
C SER A 380 -10.65 -0.58 -9.25
N MET A 381 -9.67 -1.21 -9.89
CA MET A 381 -9.36 -1.00 -11.29
C MET A 381 -9.85 -2.21 -12.05
N VAL A 382 -10.81 -2.01 -12.95
CA VAL A 382 -11.26 -3.03 -13.90
C VAL A 382 -10.60 -2.78 -15.24
N ARG A 383 -9.89 -3.79 -15.72
CA ARG A 383 -9.21 -3.79 -17.02
C ARG A 383 -9.84 -4.83 -17.92
N ALA A 384 -10.31 -4.40 -19.09
CA ALA A 384 -10.58 -5.29 -20.22
C ALA A 384 -9.32 -5.34 -21.12
N PRO A 385 -8.62 -6.49 -21.21
CA PRO A 385 -7.45 -6.61 -22.08
C PRO A 385 -7.86 -6.54 -23.55
N ALA A 386 -6.92 -6.15 -24.40
CA ALA A 386 -7.12 -6.09 -25.85
C ALA A 386 -7.13 -7.48 -26.50
N SER A 387 -6.49 -8.49 -25.88
CA SER A 387 -6.28 -9.79 -26.50
C SER A 387 -6.02 -10.92 -25.49
N GLN A 388 -7.00 -11.79 -25.29
CA GLN A 388 -6.89 -13.17 -24.76
C GLN A 388 -6.66 -13.35 -23.23
N LEU A 389 -7.17 -14.48 -22.70
CA LEU A 389 -7.06 -14.90 -21.29
C LEU A 389 -5.59 -15.08 -20.84
N LEU A 390 -4.70 -15.50 -21.73
CA LEU A 390 -3.28 -15.71 -21.41
C LEU A 390 -2.60 -14.39 -20.97
N GLU A 391 -2.96 -13.26 -21.60
CA GLU A 391 -2.44 -11.94 -21.21
C GLU A 391 -2.94 -11.55 -19.81
N ALA A 392 -4.19 -11.87 -19.46
CA ALA A 392 -4.74 -11.63 -18.14
C ALA A 392 -4.01 -12.46 -17.06
N LEU A 393 -3.76 -13.75 -17.31
CA LEU A 393 -2.98 -14.61 -16.40
C LEU A 393 -1.52 -14.14 -16.28
N SER A 394 -0.91 -13.71 -17.38
CA SER A 394 0.43 -13.09 -17.41
C SER A 394 0.46 -11.83 -16.53
N PHE A 395 -0.53 -10.94 -16.67
CA PHE A 395 -0.63 -9.72 -15.89
C PHE A 395 -0.86 -9.98 -14.40
N VAL A 396 -1.79 -10.87 -14.05
CA VAL A 396 -2.11 -11.15 -12.63
C VAL A 396 -0.97 -11.89 -11.94
N SER A 397 -0.26 -12.78 -12.64
CA SER A 397 0.94 -13.44 -12.08
C SER A 397 2.09 -12.47 -11.81
N LEU A 398 2.20 -11.37 -12.58
CA LEU A 398 3.14 -10.29 -12.30
C LEU A 398 2.80 -9.56 -10.99
N LEU A 399 1.54 -9.20 -10.82
CA LEU A 399 1.06 -8.51 -9.61
C LEU A 399 1.20 -9.39 -8.37
N ASP A 400 0.82 -10.67 -8.47
CA ASP A 400 0.97 -11.65 -7.39
C ASP A 400 2.43 -11.84 -6.97
N GLY A 401 3.36 -11.94 -7.94
CA GLY A 401 4.77 -12.13 -7.62
C GLY A 401 5.42 -10.90 -6.98
N TYR A 402 5.12 -9.68 -7.45
CA TYR A 402 5.59 -8.47 -6.76
C TYR A 402 4.96 -8.31 -5.38
N PHE A 403 3.67 -8.65 -5.22
CA PHE A 403 3.03 -8.68 -3.91
C PHE A 403 3.73 -9.63 -2.94
N ARG A 404 4.09 -10.84 -3.39
CA ARG A 404 4.85 -11.79 -2.56
C ARG A 404 6.24 -11.28 -2.19
N LEU A 405 6.88 -10.52 -3.08
CA LEU A 405 8.21 -9.97 -2.84
C LEU A 405 8.19 -8.73 -1.93
N THR A 406 7.10 -7.99 -1.84
CA THR A 406 7.05 -6.68 -1.16
C THR A 406 6.10 -6.63 0.03
N ALA A 407 5.05 -7.44 0.06
CA ALA A 407 3.99 -7.41 1.07
C ALA A 407 3.95 -8.68 1.93
N ASP A 408 3.76 -9.85 1.32
CA ASP A 408 3.62 -11.11 2.06
C ASP A 408 4.08 -12.33 1.23
N ALA A 409 5.25 -12.87 1.58
CA ALA A 409 5.93 -13.93 0.83
C ALA A 409 5.20 -15.29 0.80
N HIS A 410 4.22 -15.52 1.66
CA HIS A 410 3.49 -16.79 1.69
C HIS A 410 1.98 -16.63 1.44
N HIS A 411 1.53 -15.42 1.11
CA HIS A 411 0.18 -15.17 0.61
C HIS A 411 0.16 -15.09 -0.91
N TYR A 412 -1.04 -15.13 -1.50
CA TYR A 412 -1.25 -14.94 -2.94
C TYR A 412 -2.61 -14.28 -3.18
N LEU A 413 -2.71 -13.46 -4.23
CA LEU A 413 -3.84 -12.56 -4.47
C LEU A 413 -4.99 -13.22 -5.25
N CYS A 414 -4.71 -14.30 -6.00
CA CYS A 414 -5.66 -14.96 -6.89
C CYS A 414 -5.29 -16.45 -7.07
N HIS A 415 -6.23 -17.39 -6.88
CA HIS A 415 -5.94 -18.84 -7.09
C HIS A 415 -5.52 -19.18 -8.51
N GLU A 416 -6.06 -18.49 -9.53
CA GLU A 416 -5.81 -18.78 -10.96
C GLU A 416 -4.33 -18.66 -11.36
N VAL A 417 -3.52 -17.95 -10.57
CA VAL A 417 -2.08 -17.81 -10.80
C VAL A 417 -1.23 -18.25 -9.59
N ALA A 418 -1.87 -18.80 -8.54
CA ALA A 418 -1.22 -19.05 -7.26
C ALA A 418 -0.11 -20.11 -7.39
N PRO A 419 1.14 -19.81 -6.95
CA PRO A 419 2.21 -20.79 -7.06
C PRO A 419 1.91 -22.06 -6.26
N PRO A 420 1.98 -23.27 -6.86
CA PRO A 420 1.60 -24.51 -6.17
C PRO A 420 2.35 -24.76 -4.85
N ARG A 421 3.62 -24.37 -4.78
CA ARG A 421 4.44 -24.48 -3.56
C ARG A 421 3.98 -23.51 -2.47
N VAL A 422 3.50 -22.32 -2.82
CA VAL A 422 2.97 -21.35 -1.87
C VAL A 422 1.63 -21.84 -1.34
N VAL A 423 0.74 -22.35 -2.20
CA VAL A 423 -0.53 -23.00 -1.79
C VAL A 423 -0.25 -24.15 -0.82
N LEU A 424 0.66 -25.07 -1.18
CA LEU A 424 1.08 -26.18 -0.31
C LEU A 424 1.61 -25.68 1.04
N SER A 425 2.40 -24.61 1.04
CA SER A 425 2.96 -24.04 2.25
C SER A 425 1.90 -23.42 3.15
N ALA A 426 0.94 -22.69 2.57
CA ALA A 426 -0.17 -22.10 3.28
C ALA A 426 -1.06 -23.18 3.93
N THR A 427 -1.41 -24.25 3.20
CA THR A 427 -2.24 -25.35 3.72
C THR A 427 -1.59 -26.13 4.85
N ASN A 428 -0.25 -26.23 4.87
CA ASN A 428 0.49 -27.03 5.85
C ASN A 428 1.29 -26.19 6.87
N GLY A 429 1.09 -24.86 6.89
CA GLY A 429 1.80 -23.94 7.79
C GLY A 429 3.33 -23.92 7.61
N LEU A 430 3.83 -24.25 6.42
CA LEU A 430 5.25 -24.26 6.10
C LEU A 430 5.75 -22.84 5.81
N HIS A 431 6.92 -22.50 6.31
CA HIS A 431 7.59 -21.26 5.95
C HIS A 431 8.37 -21.43 4.64
N GLY A 432 8.46 -20.36 3.84
CA GLY A 432 9.44 -20.24 2.77
C GLY A 432 10.90 -20.40 3.25
N PRO A 433 11.88 -20.30 2.34
CA PRO A 433 13.30 -20.48 2.63
C PRO A 433 13.87 -19.32 3.48
N MET A 434 13.51 -19.30 4.75
CA MET A 434 13.97 -18.29 5.72
C MET A 434 15.37 -18.63 6.24
N ASN A 435 16.20 -17.59 6.42
CA ASN A 435 17.51 -17.73 7.03
C ASN A 435 17.40 -18.05 8.53
N ASP A 436 18.42 -18.73 9.07
CA ASP A 436 18.41 -19.22 10.45
C ASP A 436 18.30 -18.10 11.49
N ASP A 437 18.82 -16.92 11.20
CA ASP A 437 18.71 -15.76 12.11
C ASP A 437 17.26 -15.29 12.28
N PHE A 438 16.48 -15.24 11.19
CA PHE A 438 15.06 -14.90 11.25
C PHE A 438 14.24 -15.98 11.96
N VAL A 439 14.59 -17.25 11.72
CA VAL A 439 14.00 -18.41 12.40
C VAL A 439 14.23 -18.32 13.91
N LEU A 440 15.47 -18.05 14.33
CA LEU A 440 15.86 -17.93 15.72
C LEU A 440 15.20 -16.71 16.39
N GLN A 441 15.20 -15.56 15.73
CA GLN A 441 14.54 -14.35 16.23
C GLN A 441 13.04 -14.60 16.45
N ARG A 442 12.39 -15.30 15.52
CA ARG A 442 10.96 -15.62 15.62
C ARG A 442 10.68 -16.62 16.73
N LEU A 443 11.45 -17.70 16.84
CA LEU A 443 11.34 -18.66 17.93
C LEU A 443 11.52 -17.97 19.30
N ARG A 444 12.46 -17.01 19.41
CA ARG A 444 12.67 -16.25 20.66
C ARG A 444 11.55 -15.26 21.00
N LYS A 445 10.92 -14.66 19.98
CA LYS A 445 9.88 -13.62 20.19
C LYS A 445 8.49 -14.23 20.40
N GLU A 446 8.18 -15.32 19.71
CA GLU A 446 6.82 -15.89 19.66
C GLU A 446 6.63 -17.13 20.54
N ALA A 447 7.71 -17.73 21.06
CA ALA A 447 7.64 -18.86 21.97
C ALA A 447 8.32 -18.55 23.31
N VAL A 448 7.63 -18.87 24.40
CA VAL A 448 8.10 -18.69 25.79
C VAL A 448 8.81 -19.96 26.31
N GLU A 449 8.54 -21.11 25.67
CA GLU A 449 8.88 -22.44 26.17
C GLU A 449 9.95 -23.14 25.31
N GLU A 450 10.79 -23.92 25.98
CA GLU A 450 11.80 -24.78 25.36
C GLU A 450 11.12 -25.90 24.57
N GLY A 451 11.64 -26.26 23.40
CA GLY A 451 11.00 -27.26 22.53
C GLY A 451 9.98 -26.71 21.52
N ALA A 452 9.80 -25.39 21.46
CA ALA A 452 9.08 -24.75 20.37
C ALA A 452 9.82 -24.94 19.05
N PHE A 453 9.08 -25.10 17.96
CA PHE A 453 9.63 -25.40 16.65
C PHE A 453 8.91 -24.68 15.51
N LEU A 454 9.57 -24.55 14.37
CA LEU A 454 8.95 -24.15 13.11
C LEU A 454 9.41 -25.04 11.97
N VAL A 455 8.58 -25.11 10.93
CA VAL A 455 8.89 -25.87 9.72
C VAL A 455 9.08 -24.91 8.55
N ARG A 456 10.17 -25.08 7.80
CA ARG A 456 10.52 -24.22 6.67
C ARG A 456 11.10 -25.00 5.50
N TRP A 457 11.00 -24.44 4.30
CA TRP A 457 11.77 -24.92 3.15
C TRP A 457 13.27 -24.65 3.35
N SER A 458 14.12 -25.52 2.79
CA SER A 458 15.57 -25.31 2.77
C SER A 458 15.93 -24.11 1.89
N VAL A 459 16.94 -23.34 2.34
CA VAL A 459 17.52 -22.21 1.58
C VAL A 459 18.47 -22.68 0.48
N LEU A 460 18.90 -23.94 0.49
CA LEU A 460 19.88 -24.51 -0.46
C LEU A 460 19.31 -25.61 -1.35
N ASP A 461 18.18 -26.22 -0.98
CA ASP A 461 17.65 -27.42 -1.67
C ASP A 461 16.13 -27.32 -1.83
N TYR A 462 15.65 -27.48 -3.07
CA TYR A 462 14.23 -27.36 -3.40
C TYR A 462 13.37 -28.50 -2.84
N HIS A 463 13.95 -29.66 -2.57
CA HIS A 463 13.22 -30.87 -2.19
C HIS A 463 13.34 -31.21 -0.70
N ARG A 464 13.96 -30.32 0.09
CA ARG A 464 14.15 -30.50 1.54
C ARG A 464 13.31 -29.54 2.36
N ILE A 465 12.71 -30.08 3.42
CA ILE A 465 12.03 -29.34 4.48
C ILE A 465 12.86 -29.48 5.76
N ILE A 466 12.97 -28.37 6.50
CA ILE A 466 13.74 -28.25 7.74
C ILE A 466 12.78 -27.98 8.89
N LEU A 467 12.82 -28.87 9.88
CA LEU A 467 12.22 -28.66 11.20
C LEU A 467 13.28 -28.01 12.11
N ALA A 468 13.05 -26.76 12.52
CA ALA A 468 13.93 -26.00 13.40
C ALA A 468 13.35 -25.94 14.82
N VAL A 469 14.08 -26.42 15.82
CA VAL A 469 13.64 -26.50 17.23
C VAL A 469 14.51 -25.61 18.13
N LEU A 470 13.89 -24.90 19.08
CA LEU A 470 14.54 -24.06 20.08
C LEU A 470 15.01 -24.88 21.28
N ASN A 471 16.29 -24.80 21.62
CA ASN A 471 16.91 -25.52 22.76
C ASN A 471 17.74 -24.56 23.65
N LYS A 472 17.79 -24.79 24.97
CA LYS A 472 18.62 -24.03 25.94
C LYS A 472 19.97 -24.71 26.16
N ILE A 473 21.08 -23.96 26.04
CA ILE A 473 22.39 -24.44 26.51
C ILE A 473 22.71 -23.83 27.88
N GLN A 474 22.95 -24.67 28.89
CA GLN A 474 23.59 -24.25 30.13
C GLN A 474 25.11 -24.13 29.93
N LYS A 475 25.61 -22.90 29.77
CA LYS A 475 26.92 -22.48 30.32
C LYS A 475 27.09 -20.96 30.22
N TYR A 476 27.13 -20.31 31.40
CA TYR A 476 27.62 -18.95 31.68
C TYR A 476 27.36 -17.87 30.62
N LYS A 477 26.07 -17.67 30.30
CA LYS A 477 25.39 -16.48 29.72
C LYS A 477 24.16 -17.04 29.01
N LYS A 478 22.98 -16.45 29.20
CA LYS A 478 21.72 -16.88 28.58
C LYS A 478 21.79 -16.75 27.04
N GLN A 479 22.44 -17.68 26.35
CA GLN A 479 22.50 -17.78 24.89
C GLN A 479 21.67 -18.98 24.42
N TYR A 480 20.70 -18.72 23.54
CA TYR A 480 19.86 -19.72 22.89
C TYR A 480 20.36 -19.96 21.45
N ASN A 481 20.58 -21.19 21.02
CA ASN A 481 20.93 -21.52 19.63
C ASN A 481 19.89 -22.50 19.03
N VAL A 482 19.68 -22.46 17.72
CA VAL A 482 18.93 -23.51 16.99
C VAL A 482 19.84 -24.74 16.90
N ILE A 483 19.56 -25.79 17.68
CA ILE A 483 20.40 -27.00 17.66
C ILE A 483 19.50 -28.22 17.59
N ARG A 484 18.92 -28.42 16.40
CA ARG A 484 18.66 -29.69 15.71
C ARG A 484 17.77 -29.39 14.51
N SER A 485 18.32 -29.55 13.31
CA SER A 485 17.57 -29.47 12.05
C SER A 485 17.29 -30.90 11.59
N TYR A 486 16.03 -31.32 11.61
CA TYR A 486 15.63 -32.59 11.00
C TYR A 486 15.28 -32.33 9.53
N ILE A 487 15.89 -33.11 8.63
CA ILE A 487 15.73 -32.97 7.18
C ILE A 487 14.75 -34.03 6.71
N PHE A 488 13.64 -33.60 6.12
CA PHE A 488 12.67 -34.48 5.48
C PHE A 488 12.67 -34.26 3.97
N GLY A 489 12.49 -35.33 3.19
CA GLY A 489 12.29 -35.26 1.74
C GLY A 489 10.85 -34.86 1.39
N CYS A 490 10.65 -34.20 0.24
CA CYS A 490 9.34 -33.71 -0.22
C CYS A 490 8.22 -34.77 -0.29
N MET A 491 8.56 -36.06 -0.49
CA MET A 491 7.60 -37.18 -0.47
C MET A 491 7.01 -37.45 0.92
N CYS A 492 7.57 -36.87 1.99
CA CYS A 492 7.08 -36.99 3.37
C CYS A 492 6.08 -35.89 3.76
N VAL A 493 5.71 -34.95 2.86
CA VAL A 493 4.74 -33.90 3.19
C VAL A 493 3.34 -34.48 3.45
N SER A 494 2.94 -35.52 2.73
CA SER A 494 1.71 -36.27 2.99
C SER A 494 1.75 -37.05 4.32
N LEU A 495 2.94 -37.51 4.74
CA LEU A 495 3.17 -38.11 6.06
C LEU A 495 3.12 -37.08 7.19
N LEU A 496 3.65 -35.86 6.97
CA LEU A 496 3.56 -34.73 7.89
C LEU A 496 2.13 -34.17 7.99
N ALA A 497 1.33 -34.26 6.92
CA ALA A 497 -0.08 -33.85 6.91
C ALA A 497 -1.01 -34.88 7.57
N SER A 498 -0.69 -36.17 7.49
CA SER A 498 -1.48 -37.26 8.10
C SER A 498 -1.15 -37.49 9.58
N TYR A 499 0.09 -37.23 10.01
CA TYR A 499 0.43 -37.06 11.41
C TYR A 499 0.11 -35.62 11.82
N ARG A 500 -1.08 -35.36 12.38
CA ARG A 500 -1.29 -34.14 13.17
C ARG A 500 -0.07 -33.95 14.08
N MET A 501 0.64 -32.83 13.91
CA MET A 501 1.92 -32.54 14.58
C MET A 501 1.82 -32.60 16.12
N ASP A 502 0.61 -32.64 16.67
CA ASP A 502 0.27 -32.94 18.07
C ASP A 502 0.81 -34.29 18.56
N LYS A 503 1.02 -35.29 17.68
CA LYS A 503 1.46 -36.65 18.05
C LYS A 503 2.98 -36.88 18.09
N LEU A 504 3.81 -35.88 17.77
CA LEU A 504 5.27 -35.94 17.99
C LEU A 504 5.67 -35.89 19.49
N GLN A 505 4.69 -35.82 20.39
CA GLN A 505 4.87 -35.73 21.84
C GLN A 505 5.39 -37.00 22.55
N SER A 506 5.59 -38.15 21.90
CA SER A 506 6.03 -39.34 22.65
C SER A 506 6.74 -40.42 21.82
N THR A 507 8.06 -40.31 21.66
CA THR A 507 8.95 -41.48 21.57
C THR A 507 10.33 -41.16 22.15
N SER A 508 10.60 -41.68 23.34
CA SER A 508 11.90 -41.57 24.01
C SER A 508 12.75 -42.81 23.73
N SER A 509 13.93 -42.63 23.15
CA SER A 509 15.10 -43.48 23.40
C SER A 509 16.38 -42.80 22.92
N SER A 510 16.73 -41.69 23.57
CA SER A 510 18.08 -41.11 23.80
C SER A 510 18.08 -39.58 23.73
N GLY A 511 18.36 -38.91 24.87
CA GLY A 511 18.87 -37.54 24.91
C GLY A 511 17.95 -36.40 24.41
N SER A 512 16.88 -36.16 25.18
CA SER A 512 16.19 -34.87 25.47
C SER A 512 15.99 -33.82 24.37
N CYS A 513 14.77 -33.76 23.80
CA CYS A 513 14.05 -32.52 23.50
C CYS A 513 12.56 -32.86 23.42
N ILE A 514 11.73 -32.29 24.31
CA ILE A 514 10.27 -32.43 24.23
C ILE A 514 9.81 -31.40 23.20
N VAL A 515 9.11 -31.82 22.15
CA VAL A 515 8.55 -30.90 21.14
C VAL A 515 7.22 -30.38 21.69
N VAL A 516 7.16 -29.08 22.01
CA VAL A 516 6.05 -28.51 22.80
C VAL A 516 5.07 -27.68 21.96
N GLN A 517 5.57 -26.91 20.98
CA GLN A 517 4.73 -25.94 20.27
C GLN A 517 5.20 -25.67 18.83
N CYS A 518 4.30 -25.82 17.84
CA CYS A 518 4.55 -25.41 16.46
C CYS A 518 4.25 -23.92 16.26
N LEU A 519 5.21 -23.16 15.74
CA LEU A 519 4.97 -21.81 15.22
C LEU A 519 4.56 -21.92 13.74
N LEU A 520 3.25 -21.97 13.48
CA LEU A 520 2.71 -21.95 12.12
C LEU A 520 2.90 -20.57 11.48
N TRP A 521 3.05 -20.56 10.15
CA TRP A 521 2.96 -19.32 9.39
C TRP A 521 1.52 -18.78 9.39
N LYS A 522 1.35 -17.45 9.47
CA LYS A 522 0.03 -16.78 9.46
C LYS A 522 -0.07 -15.84 8.25
N ALA A 523 -1.07 -16.08 7.41
CA ALA A 523 -1.46 -15.16 6.33
C ALA A 523 -1.78 -13.77 6.88
N GLY A 524 -1.40 -12.71 6.17
CA GLY A 524 -1.79 -11.34 6.48
C GLY A 524 -1.02 -10.70 7.64
N THR A 525 0.07 -11.32 8.12
CA THR A 525 0.90 -10.73 9.17
C THR A 525 2.08 -9.89 8.66
N GLY A 526 2.39 -9.94 7.36
CA GLY A 526 3.42 -9.09 6.73
C GLY A 526 4.78 -9.13 7.44
N LYS A 527 5.09 -10.24 8.14
CA LYS A 527 6.22 -10.29 9.06
C LYS A 527 7.54 -10.26 8.30
N LEU A 528 8.39 -9.29 8.66
CA LEU A 528 9.69 -9.07 8.03
C LEU A 528 10.56 -10.33 8.03
N SER A 529 11.08 -10.68 6.85
CA SER A 529 12.02 -11.79 6.65
C SER A 529 12.89 -11.52 5.41
N ASN A 530 13.97 -12.28 5.24
CA ASN A 530 14.83 -12.24 4.05
C ASN A 530 14.09 -12.53 2.72
N LEU A 531 12.87 -13.05 2.80
CA LEU A 531 12.03 -13.30 1.62
C LEU A 531 11.49 -12.01 1.01
N LEU A 532 11.29 -10.98 1.85
CA LEU A 532 10.77 -9.68 1.44
C LEU A 532 11.90 -8.75 0.98
N VAL A 533 11.55 -7.89 0.04
CA VAL A 533 12.38 -6.86 -0.56
C VAL A 533 12.01 -5.52 0.06
N MET A 534 13.01 -4.86 0.63
CA MET A 534 12.96 -3.52 1.18
C MET A 534 13.25 -2.50 0.07
N ARG A 535 12.36 -1.52 -0.08
CA ARG A 535 12.50 -0.35 -0.97
C ARG A 535 12.67 0.89 -0.11
N GLN A 536 13.88 1.46 -0.09
CA GLN A 536 14.16 2.65 0.70
C GLN A 536 13.27 3.83 0.25
N GLY A 537 12.63 4.52 1.21
CA GLY A 537 11.69 5.61 0.93
C GLY A 537 10.21 5.21 0.77
N ALA A 538 9.90 3.97 0.36
CA ALA A 538 8.51 3.49 0.24
C ALA A 538 8.06 2.68 1.47
N ASP A 539 8.95 1.82 2.01
CA ASP A 539 8.60 0.89 3.09
C ASP A 539 8.76 1.47 4.51
N GLN A 540 9.19 2.73 4.66
CA GLN A 540 9.21 3.42 5.96
C GLN A 540 7.79 3.64 6.53
N CYS A 541 6.75 3.52 5.70
CA CYS A 541 5.35 3.58 6.13
C CYS A 541 4.86 2.27 6.80
N VAL A 542 5.63 1.18 6.73
CA VAL A 542 5.26 -0.15 7.27
C VAL A 542 6.36 -0.67 8.20
N GLN A 543 6.72 0.09 9.23
CA GLN A 543 7.41 -0.47 10.39
C GLN A 543 6.37 -0.97 11.41
N PRO A 544 6.27 -2.29 11.65
CA PRO A 544 5.43 -2.83 12.72
C PRO A 544 6.22 -2.81 14.05
N ASP A 545 6.77 -1.65 14.42
CA ASP A 545 7.24 -1.44 15.78
C ASP A 545 6.00 -1.09 16.62
N SER A 546 5.61 -2.07 17.42
CA SER A 546 4.41 -2.11 18.25
C SER A 546 4.26 -0.88 19.12
N VAL A 547 3.34 0.00 18.75
CA VAL A 547 2.64 0.85 19.70
C VAL A 547 1.17 0.56 19.46
N ALA A 548 0.55 -0.18 20.39
CA ALA A 548 -0.90 -0.21 20.46
C ALA A 548 -1.36 1.24 20.59
N LEU A 549 -2.37 1.65 19.79
CA LEU A 549 -3.02 2.95 19.92
C LEU A 549 -3.17 3.26 21.41
N CYS A 550 -2.60 4.36 21.86
CA CYS A 550 -2.55 4.67 23.27
C CYS A 550 -3.97 5.04 23.72
N LEU A 551 -4.76 4.03 24.12
CA LEU A 551 -6.12 4.17 24.66
C LEU A 551 -6.16 5.02 25.94
N THR A 552 -5.00 5.42 26.47
CA THR A 552 -4.90 6.29 27.66
C THR A 552 -5.40 7.72 27.42
N GLN A 553 -5.65 8.13 26.17
CA GLN A 553 -6.29 9.42 25.86
C GLN A 553 -7.52 9.21 24.96
N LEU A 554 -8.69 9.45 25.54
CA LEU A 554 -10.00 9.38 24.87
C LEU A 554 -10.13 10.47 23.78
N ARG A 555 -10.60 10.09 22.58
CA ARG A 555 -10.69 10.98 21.41
C ARG A 555 -12.06 10.92 20.73
N PHE A 556 -12.87 11.95 20.90
CA PHE A 556 -14.13 12.10 20.18
C PHE A 556 -14.52 13.57 20.13
N HIS A 557 -15.39 13.92 19.19
CA HIS A 557 -16.01 15.23 19.17
C HIS A 557 -16.95 15.36 20.37
N GLN A 558 -16.87 16.48 21.09
CA GLN A 558 -17.76 16.76 22.21
C GLN A 558 -18.99 17.50 21.69
N ILE A 559 -20.16 16.90 21.89
CA ILE A 559 -21.46 17.45 21.51
C ILE A 559 -22.08 18.09 22.75
N LYS A 560 -22.66 19.28 22.60
CA LYS A 560 -23.32 19.97 23.72
C LYS A 560 -24.70 19.33 23.94
N ASP A 561 -25.14 19.19 25.20
CA ASP A 561 -26.46 18.62 25.51
C ASP A 561 -27.61 19.36 24.80
N LYS A 562 -27.51 20.68 24.62
CA LYS A 562 -28.51 21.49 23.89
C LYS A 562 -28.60 21.17 22.39
N GLU A 563 -27.65 20.43 21.83
CA GLU A 563 -27.61 20.05 20.42
C GLU A 563 -28.28 18.71 20.17
N ILE A 564 -28.63 17.94 21.21
CA ILE A 564 -29.25 16.62 21.07
C ILE A 564 -30.67 16.59 21.65
N THR A 565 -31.58 15.96 20.91
CA THR A 565 -32.94 15.66 21.38
C THR A 565 -33.11 14.15 21.42
N GLN A 566 -33.50 13.61 22.58
CA GLN A 566 -33.81 12.20 22.75
C GLN A 566 -35.27 11.94 22.39
N GLU A 567 -35.51 10.86 21.64
CA GLU A 567 -36.82 10.46 21.14
C GLU A 567 -37.20 9.04 21.63
N GLN A 568 -37.46 8.09 20.71
CA GLN A 568 -38.03 6.79 21.03
C GLN A 568 -36.97 5.80 21.52
N HIS A 569 -37.34 4.92 22.45
CA HIS A 569 -36.47 3.83 22.92
C HIS A 569 -36.43 2.70 21.88
N LEU A 570 -35.25 2.43 21.32
CA LEU A 570 -35.03 1.43 20.28
C LEU A 570 -34.64 0.05 20.84
N GLY A 571 -34.01 0.01 22.01
CA GLY A 571 -33.61 -1.26 22.62
C GLY A 571 -32.53 -1.14 23.70
N ARG A 572 -32.04 -2.29 24.15
CA ARG A 572 -30.97 -2.39 25.17
C ARG A 572 -29.71 -3.06 24.61
N GLY A 573 -28.59 -2.41 24.85
CA GLY A 573 -27.24 -2.94 24.66
C GLY A 573 -26.66 -3.51 25.96
N THR A 574 -25.39 -3.91 25.96
CA THR A 574 -24.72 -4.34 27.19
C THR A 574 -24.48 -3.12 28.08
N ARG A 575 -25.23 -3.00 29.18
CA ARG A 575 -25.18 -1.88 30.13
C ARG A 575 -25.51 -0.50 29.52
N THR A 576 -26.19 -0.47 28.39
CA THR A 576 -26.58 0.76 27.68
C THR A 576 -28.04 0.71 27.23
N ASN A 577 -28.73 1.83 27.27
CA ASN A 577 -30.05 2.00 26.65
C ASN A 577 -29.90 2.78 25.33
N ILE A 578 -30.60 2.34 24.29
CA ILE A 578 -30.45 2.86 22.92
C ILE A 578 -31.74 3.58 22.54
N TYR A 579 -31.62 4.84 22.11
CA TYR A 579 -32.74 5.69 21.70
C TYR A 579 -32.51 6.25 20.29
N SER A 580 -33.58 6.57 19.58
CA SER A 580 -33.49 7.51 18.45
C SER A 580 -33.35 8.93 18.99
N GLY A 581 -32.82 9.82 18.16
CA GLY A 581 -32.75 11.23 18.48
C GLY A 581 -32.49 12.09 17.25
N SER A 582 -32.46 13.40 17.48
CA SER A 582 -32.02 14.38 16.50
C SER A 582 -30.79 15.15 17.01
N LEU A 583 -29.88 15.45 16.10
CA LEU A 583 -28.68 16.27 16.31
C LEU A 583 -28.85 17.57 15.52
N LEU A 584 -28.83 18.70 16.23
CA LEU A 584 -28.94 20.03 15.64
C LEU A 584 -27.60 20.42 14.99
N VAL A 585 -27.62 20.69 13.69
CA VAL A 585 -26.45 21.22 12.97
C VAL A 585 -26.65 22.71 12.74
N TRP A 586 -25.77 23.52 13.31
CA TRP A 586 -25.76 24.97 13.09
C TRP A 586 -25.36 25.26 11.63
N GLY A 587 -26.31 25.75 10.85
CA GLY A 587 -26.02 26.43 9.58
C GLY A 587 -25.29 27.73 9.90
N GLY A 588 -24.12 27.94 9.30
CA GLY A 588 -23.38 29.18 9.49
C GLY A 588 -24.11 30.33 8.81
N ALA A 589 -24.97 31.02 9.55
CA ALA A 589 -25.41 32.38 9.29
C ALA A 589 -25.67 33.04 10.66
N GLU A 590 -24.88 34.08 10.92
CA GLU A 590 -25.14 35.18 11.86
C GLU A 590 -25.12 34.87 13.38
N GLU A 591 -23.92 35.00 13.96
CA GLU A 591 -23.77 35.67 15.26
C GLU A 591 -23.34 37.12 14.96
N GLU A 592 -24.29 37.96 14.55
CA GLU A 592 -24.16 39.42 14.68
C GLU A 592 -25.22 39.89 15.68
N GLU A 593 -24.74 40.52 16.76
CA GLU A 593 -25.56 41.20 17.75
C GLU A 593 -26.15 42.48 17.11
N GLU A 594 -27.31 42.43 16.49
CA GLU A 594 -28.06 43.64 16.14
C GLU A 594 -29.58 43.49 16.41
N ASP A 595 -30.02 44.31 17.38
CA ASP A 595 -31.32 44.97 17.60
C ASP A 595 -32.65 44.20 17.73
N GLU A 596 -33.30 44.44 18.87
CA GLU A 596 -34.53 43.83 19.40
C GLU A 596 -35.86 44.28 18.77
N GLU A 597 -35.94 44.73 17.51
CA GLU A 597 -37.19 45.35 16.99
C GLU A 597 -37.93 44.74 15.80
N ASP A 598 -37.45 43.70 15.10
CA ASP A 598 -38.20 43.15 13.95
C ASP A 598 -38.73 41.71 14.17
N LYS A 599 -39.62 41.56 15.17
CA LYS A 599 -40.53 40.41 15.26
C LYS A 599 -41.76 40.63 14.38
N TRP A 600 -41.70 40.20 13.13
CA TRP A 600 -42.77 39.50 12.38
C TRP A 600 -42.46 39.43 10.88
N ASN A 601 -41.72 38.41 10.46
CA ASN A 601 -41.89 37.81 9.14
C ASN A 601 -41.47 36.33 9.16
N ASN A 602 -42.43 35.44 8.87
CA ASN A 602 -42.34 33.99 8.98
C ASN A 602 -41.54 33.35 7.82
N ASN A 603 -40.21 33.47 7.84
CA ASN A 603 -39.33 32.54 7.12
C ASN A 603 -38.28 32.01 8.09
N LEU A 604 -38.64 30.91 8.74
CA LEU A 604 -37.85 30.18 9.74
C LEU A 604 -36.46 29.83 9.16
N THR A 605 -35.42 30.50 9.66
CA THR A 605 -34.01 30.29 9.38
C THR A 605 -33.59 28.82 9.48
N ASP A 606 -32.84 28.36 8.48
CA ASP A 606 -32.44 27.00 8.07
C ASP A 606 -31.75 26.14 9.18
N ARG A 607 -32.49 25.72 10.21
CA ARG A 607 -32.05 24.70 11.17
C ARG A 607 -32.24 23.30 10.56
N LYS A 608 -31.14 22.65 10.16
CA LYS A 608 -31.16 21.26 9.70
C LYS A 608 -30.86 20.30 10.85
N GLU A 609 -31.80 19.41 11.13
CA GLU A 609 -31.65 18.34 12.11
C GLU A 609 -31.22 17.05 11.41
N ILE A 610 -30.24 16.35 11.98
CA ILE A 610 -29.79 15.03 11.53
C ILE A 610 -30.36 13.98 12.47
N ARG A 611 -30.96 12.92 11.91
CA ARG A 611 -31.39 11.76 12.70
C ARG A 611 -30.17 10.97 13.19
N VAL A 612 -30.15 10.66 14.47
CA VAL A 612 -29.04 9.98 15.16
C VAL A 612 -29.56 8.88 16.09
N VAL A 613 -28.66 8.03 16.55
CA VAL A 613 -28.88 7.07 17.63
C VAL A 613 -28.13 7.55 18.87
N LEU A 614 -28.83 7.59 20.01
CA LEU A 614 -28.29 7.97 21.30
C LEU A 614 -28.11 6.72 22.15
N LYS A 615 -26.86 6.34 22.41
CA LYS A 615 -26.51 5.21 23.26
C LYS A 615 -26.10 5.73 24.63
N ILE A 616 -26.96 5.51 25.62
CA ILE A 616 -26.82 6.08 26.97
C ILE A 616 -26.31 4.99 27.92
N LEU A 617 -25.19 5.25 28.60
CA LEU A 617 -24.64 4.35 29.62
C LEU A 617 -25.56 4.34 30.85
N ASP A 618 -25.88 3.13 31.35
CA ASP A 618 -26.71 2.98 32.53
C ASP A 618 -26.04 3.59 33.78
N GLN A 619 -26.79 4.35 34.58
CA GLN A 619 -26.28 5.06 35.75
C GLN A 619 -25.77 4.12 36.84
N SER A 620 -26.21 2.86 36.87
CA SER A 620 -25.71 1.82 37.78
C SER A 620 -24.25 1.42 37.50
N HIS A 621 -23.71 1.79 36.34
CA HIS A 621 -22.42 1.36 35.82
C HIS A 621 -21.46 2.53 35.51
N LYS A 622 -21.46 3.56 36.37
CA LYS A 622 -20.56 4.73 36.20
C LYS A 622 -19.08 4.39 36.35
N ASP A 623 -18.75 3.31 37.05
CA ASP A 623 -17.40 2.78 37.23
C ASP A 623 -16.73 2.36 35.91
N ILE A 624 -17.54 2.05 34.88
CA ILE A 624 -17.05 1.61 33.57
C ILE A 624 -17.16 2.68 32.48
N ALA A 625 -17.45 3.94 32.85
CA ALA A 625 -17.57 5.04 31.90
C ALA A 625 -16.32 5.22 31.03
N LEU A 626 -15.14 4.92 31.58
CA LEU A 626 -13.88 4.95 30.83
C LEU A 626 -13.90 3.98 29.64
N ALA A 627 -14.31 2.73 29.86
CA ALA A 627 -14.39 1.72 28.79
C ALA A 627 -15.44 2.07 27.73
N PHE A 628 -16.54 2.71 28.13
CA PHE A 628 -17.54 3.25 27.20
C PHE A 628 -16.93 4.34 26.29
N PHE A 629 -16.17 5.25 26.88
CA PHE A 629 -15.47 6.29 26.13
C PHE A 629 -14.32 5.75 25.28
N GLU A 630 -13.62 4.69 25.71
CA GLU A 630 -12.60 4.01 24.92
C GLU A 630 -13.19 3.49 23.61
N THR A 631 -14.41 2.95 23.66
CA THR A 631 -15.15 2.53 22.45
C THR A 631 -15.53 3.71 21.56
N ALA A 632 -16.08 4.79 22.13
CA ALA A 632 -16.36 6.00 21.36
C ALA A 632 -15.08 6.54 20.69
N SER A 633 -13.96 6.46 21.42
CA SER A 633 -12.64 6.87 20.95
C SER A 633 -12.15 6.00 19.80
N LEU A 634 -12.31 4.68 19.89
CA LEU A 634 -11.98 3.74 18.82
C LEU A 634 -12.74 4.08 17.53
N MET A 635 -14.07 4.22 17.65
CA MET A 635 -14.96 4.42 16.51
C MET A 635 -14.81 5.81 15.87
N SER A 636 -14.43 6.83 16.66
CA SER A 636 -14.18 8.19 16.13
C SER A 636 -12.87 8.29 15.33
N GLN A 637 -11.99 7.29 15.40
CA GLN A 637 -10.69 7.29 14.73
C GLN A 637 -10.67 6.47 13.43
N VAL A 638 -11.78 5.84 13.09
CA VAL A 638 -11.93 5.01 11.90
C VAL A 638 -12.93 5.62 10.93
N SER A 639 -12.71 5.42 9.63
CA SER A 639 -13.63 5.88 8.59
C SER A 639 -13.65 4.85 7.46
N HIS A 640 -14.75 4.10 7.37
CA HIS A 640 -14.97 3.07 6.36
C HIS A 640 -16.47 3.01 6.00
N SER A 641 -16.80 2.72 4.75
CA SER A 641 -18.20 2.75 4.25
C SER A 641 -19.14 1.80 5.01
N HIS A 642 -18.60 0.68 5.49
CA HIS A 642 -19.31 -0.35 6.24
C HIS A 642 -19.07 -0.29 7.76
N LEU A 643 -18.63 0.84 8.31
CA LEU A 643 -18.60 1.10 9.76
C LEU A 643 -19.59 2.21 10.10
N VAL A 644 -20.32 2.07 11.20
CA VAL A 644 -21.23 3.11 11.70
C VAL A 644 -20.42 4.31 12.15
N PHE A 645 -20.81 5.49 11.67
CA PHE A 645 -20.17 6.74 12.04
C PHE A 645 -20.56 7.19 13.44
N VAL A 646 -19.58 7.57 14.26
CA VAL A 646 -19.79 8.22 15.56
C VAL A 646 -19.65 9.73 15.40
N HIS A 647 -20.75 10.45 15.57
CA HIS A 647 -20.75 11.92 15.54
C HIS A 647 -19.96 12.52 16.69
N GLY A 648 -20.02 11.88 17.86
CA GLY A 648 -19.33 12.34 19.06
C GLY A 648 -19.95 11.79 20.34
N VAL A 649 -19.61 12.45 21.44
CA VAL A 649 -20.07 12.11 22.79
C VAL A 649 -20.65 13.36 23.45
N SER A 650 -21.77 13.19 24.14
CA SER A 650 -22.39 14.21 24.99
C SER A 650 -22.43 13.72 26.44
N VAL A 651 -22.32 14.66 27.38
CA VAL A 651 -22.50 14.40 28.81
C VAL A 651 -23.64 15.27 29.30
N LYS A 652 -24.77 14.64 29.64
CA LYS A 652 -25.98 15.31 30.14
C LYS A 652 -26.14 15.04 31.63
N GLY A 653 -25.75 16.01 32.45
CA GLY A 653 -25.74 15.84 33.90
C GLY A 653 -24.80 14.70 34.33
N SER A 654 -25.35 13.52 34.62
CA SER A 654 -24.57 12.33 34.98
C SER A 654 -24.65 11.18 33.97
N GLU A 655 -25.30 11.42 32.83
CA GLU A 655 -25.47 10.46 31.76
C GLU A 655 -24.38 10.65 30.70
N ASN A 656 -23.72 9.55 30.33
CA ASN A 656 -22.72 9.53 29.26
C ASN A 656 -23.40 8.99 28.00
N ILE A 657 -23.41 9.80 26.93
CA ILE A 657 -24.17 9.53 25.71
C ILE A 657 -23.21 9.47 24.53
N MET A 658 -23.20 8.36 23.81
CA MET A 658 -22.55 8.25 22.50
C MET A 658 -23.59 8.53 21.41
N VAL A 659 -23.23 9.37 20.45
CA VAL A 659 -24.11 9.80 19.34
C VAL A 659 -23.62 9.17 18.05
N GLU A 660 -24.39 8.22 17.53
CA GLU A 660 -24.11 7.45 16.32
C GLU A 660 -25.03 7.86 15.17
N GLU A 661 -24.62 7.60 13.93
CA GLU A 661 -25.51 7.78 12.78
C GLU A 661 -26.73 6.86 12.87
N PHE A 662 -27.89 7.34 12.42
CA PHE A 662 -29.08 6.51 12.34
C PHE A 662 -29.07 5.62 11.09
N VAL A 663 -29.24 4.31 11.27
CA VAL A 663 -29.31 3.32 10.18
C VAL A 663 -30.74 2.79 10.02
N GLU A 664 -31.31 2.95 8.83
CA GLU A 664 -32.77 2.92 8.61
C GLU A 664 -33.48 1.63 9.02
N PHE A 665 -32.93 0.46 8.68
CA PHE A 665 -33.60 -0.84 8.92
C PHE A 665 -33.14 -1.55 10.19
N GLY A 666 -32.22 -0.95 10.96
CA GLY A 666 -31.77 -1.47 12.25
C GLY A 666 -30.99 -2.79 12.17
N PRO A 667 -30.98 -3.60 13.25
CA PRO A 667 -30.17 -4.81 13.38
C PRO A 667 -30.47 -5.91 12.34
N LEU A 668 -29.41 -6.52 11.82
CA LEU A 668 -29.45 -7.53 10.76
C LEU A 668 -30.15 -8.81 11.22
N ASP A 669 -29.96 -9.23 12.47
CA ASP A 669 -30.61 -10.44 13.02
C ASP A 669 -32.15 -10.30 13.02
N VAL A 670 -32.65 -9.13 13.43
CA VAL A 670 -34.09 -8.79 13.38
C VAL A 670 -34.57 -8.71 11.93
N PHE A 671 -33.80 -8.07 11.05
CA PHE A 671 -34.12 -7.96 9.63
C PHE A 671 -34.25 -9.33 8.96
N LEU A 672 -33.27 -10.22 9.16
CA LEU A 672 -33.25 -11.56 8.58
C LEU A 672 -34.44 -12.40 9.05
N ARG A 673 -34.80 -12.34 10.35
CA ARG A 673 -35.97 -13.07 10.88
C ARG A 673 -37.28 -12.56 10.25
N ARG A 674 -37.38 -11.25 10.02
CA ARG A 674 -38.57 -10.62 9.41
C ARG A 674 -38.69 -10.92 7.91
N GLU A 675 -37.60 -10.81 7.17
CA GLU A 675 -37.57 -10.87 5.70
C GLU A 675 -37.09 -12.23 5.16
N ARG A 676 -37.06 -13.28 6.00
CA ARG A 676 -36.49 -14.62 5.70
C ARG A 676 -36.91 -15.25 4.36
N ALA A 677 -38.10 -14.91 3.86
CA ALA A 677 -38.64 -15.46 2.61
C ALA A 677 -38.08 -14.76 1.35
N LEU A 678 -37.57 -13.54 1.49
CA LEU A 678 -37.07 -12.71 0.38
C LEU A 678 -35.54 -12.71 0.29
N VAL A 679 -34.86 -13.03 1.39
CA VAL A 679 -33.39 -13.00 1.46
C VAL A 679 -32.79 -14.20 0.71
N THR A 680 -32.16 -13.91 -0.42
CA THR A 680 -31.49 -14.93 -1.26
C THR A 680 -30.09 -15.29 -0.71
N PRO A 681 -29.49 -16.40 -1.14
CA PRO A 681 -28.08 -16.69 -0.87
C PRO A 681 -27.15 -15.58 -1.36
N GLN A 682 -27.39 -15.02 -2.55
CA GLN A 682 -26.62 -13.90 -3.11
C GLN A 682 -26.59 -12.67 -2.19
N TRP A 683 -27.75 -12.34 -1.63
CA TRP A 683 -27.89 -11.26 -0.66
C TRP A 683 -26.99 -11.48 0.56
N LYS A 684 -27.03 -12.70 1.13
CA LYS A 684 -26.22 -13.08 2.30
C LYS A 684 -24.72 -13.01 2.02
N PHE A 685 -24.29 -13.47 0.84
CA PHE A 685 -22.89 -13.38 0.41
C PHE A 685 -22.43 -11.94 0.27
N THR A 686 -23.28 -11.06 -0.26
CA THR A 686 -22.95 -9.63 -0.39
C THR A 686 -22.73 -8.99 0.99
N VAL A 687 -23.61 -9.27 1.95
CA VAL A 687 -23.45 -8.83 3.35
C VAL A 687 -22.17 -9.38 4.00
N ALA A 688 -21.87 -10.67 3.78
CA ALA A 688 -20.65 -11.30 4.28
C ALA A 688 -19.37 -10.60 3.76
N LYS A 689 -19.33 -10.23 2.47
CA LYS A 689 -18.22 -9.49 1.86
C LYS A 689 -18.06 -8.09 2.43
N GLN A 690 -19.17 -7.35 2.60
CA GLN A 690 -19.16 -6.01 3.19
C GLN A 690 -18.62 -6.02 4.63
N LEU A 691 -19.06 -7.01 5.42
CA LEU A 691 -18.57 -7.21 6.78
C LEU A 691 -17.08 -7.57 6.81
N ALA A 692 -16.65 -8.51 5.96
CA ALA A 692 -15.24 -8.90 5.84
C ALA A 692 -14.35 -7.72 5.42
N SER A 693 -14.85 -6.82 4.57
CA SER A 693 -14.15 -5.60 4.15
C SER A 693 -13.93 -4.65 5.34
N ALA A 694 -14.97 -4.38 6.13
CA ALA A 694 -14.85 -3.58 7.35
C ALA A 694 -13.85 -4.16 8.36
N LEU A 695 -13.86 -5.49 8.55
CA LEU A 695 -12.96 -6.16 9.48
C LEU A 695 -11.51 -6.23 8.95
N SER A 696 -11.32 -6.34 7.63
CA SER A 696 -10.00 -6.23 6.97
C SER A 696 -9.39 -4.85 7.18
N TYR A 697 -10.21 -3.80 7.08
CA TYR A 697 -9.81 -2.43 7.39
C TYR A 697 -9.35 -2.28 8.86
N LEU A 698 -10.13 -2.80 9.83
CA LEU A 698 -9.75 -2.80 11.24
C LEU A 698 -8.48 -3.61 11.52
N GLU A 699 -8.33 -4.79 10.91
CA GLU A 699 -7.14 -5.66 11.03
C GLU A 699 -5.86 -4.93 10.58
N THR A 700 -5.96 -4.14 9.50
CA THR A 700 -4.85 -3.34 8.95
C THR A 700 -4.47 -2.18 9.88
N LYS A 701 -5.47 -1.55 10.51
CA LYS A 701 -5.25 -0.52 11.55
C LYS A 701 -4.86 -1.09 12.91
N GLN A 702 -4.67 -2.42 13.03
CA GLN A 702 -4.36 -3.14 14.28
C GLN A 702 -5.41 -2.95 15.38
N LEU A 703 -6.67 -2.79 14.98
CA LEU A 703 -7.81 -2.64 15.88
C LEU A 703 -8.58 -3.95 16.01
N VAL A 704 -9.12 -4.18 17.20
CA VAL A 704 -9.99 -5.32 17.50
C VAL A 704 -11.38 -4.77 17.80
N HIS A 705 -12.39 -5.27 17.09
CA HIS A 705 -13.79 -4.90 17.33
C HIS A 705 -14.29 -5.57 18.63
N GLY A 706 -14.13 -6.88 18.76
CA GLY A 706 -14.41 -7.64 19.97
C GLY A 706 -15.88 -7.99 20.22
N ASN A 707 -16.81 -7.53 19.37
CA ASN A 707 -18.24 -7.85 19.50
C ASN A 707 -18.94 -7.94 18.14
N VAL A 708 -18.43 -8.77 17.24
CA VAL A 708 -19.02 -8.98 15.91
C VAL A 708 -20.16 -10.01 16.00
N CYS A 709 -21.39 -9.58 15.74
CA CYS A 709 -22.60 -10.41 15.68
C CYS A 709 -23.68 -9.70 14.84
N ALA A 710 -24.69 -10.42 14.33
CA ALA A 710 -25.71 -9.80 13.48
C ALA A 710 -26.56 -8.75 14.22
N LYS A 711 -26.65 -8.81 15.55
CA LYS A 711 -27.25 -7.72 16.36
C LYS A 711 -26.51 -6.39 16.24
N ASN A 712 -25.19 -6.41 16.05
CA ASN A 712 -24.36 -5.22 15.90
C ASN A 712 -24.10 -4.87 14.43
N ILE A 713 -24.71 -5.57 13.47
CA ILE A 713 -24.65 -5.22 12.05
C ILE A 713 -25.98 -4.56 11.71
N LEU A 714 -25.93 -3.35 11.19
CA LEU A 714 -27.11 -2.55 10.86
C LEU A 714 -27.34 -2.52 9.35
N VAL A 715 -28.60 -2.64 8.92
CA VAL A 715 -28.99 -2.65 7.50
C VAL A 715 -29.37 -1.24 7.06
N ALA A 716 -28.56 -0.63 6.19
CA ALA A 716 -28.80 0.70 5.63
C ALA A 716 -29.68 0.63 4.37
N ARG A 717 -29.36 -0.29 3.46
CA ARG A 717 -30.15 -0.56 2.24
C ARG A 717 -30.65 -2.00 2.26
N ARG A 718 -31.94 -2.20 1.97
CA ARG A 718 -32.56 -3.54 1.93
C ARG A 718 -31.95 -4.41 0.86
N GLY A 719 -31.82 -3.91 -0.37
CA GLY A 719 -31.26 -4.68 -1.48
C GLY A 719 -32.11 -5.90 -1.86
N LEU A 720 -33.43 -5.81 -1.67
CA LEU A 720 -34.37 -6.88 -2.00
C LEU A 720 -35.10 -6.60 -3.32
N GLU A 721 -35.03 -5.35 -3.79
CA GLU A 721 -35.59 -4.87 -5.03
C GLU A 721 -34.70 -5.27 -6.23
N GLU A 722 -35.31 -5.53 -7.39
CA GLU A 722 -34.59 -5.96 -8.60
C GLU A 722 -33.54 -4.92 -9.02
N GLY A 723 -32.30 -5.37 -9.25
CA GLY A 723 -31.18 -4.49 -9.62
C GLY A 723 -30.52 -3.73 -8.45
N THR A 724 -30.91 -3.98 -7.20
CA THR A 724 -30.31 -3.37 -6.00
C THR A 724 -29.55 -4.40 -5.16
N PHE A 725 -28.56 -3.94 -4.39
CA PHE A 725 -27.77 -4.79 -3.50
C PHE A 725 -27.92 -4.36 -2.03
N PRO A 726 -27.79 -5.28 -1.04
CA PRO A 726 -27.82 -4.88 0.35
C PRO A 726 -26.65 -3.98 0.70
N PHE A 727 -26.85 -3.11 1.68
CA PHE A 727 -25.76 -2.33 2.26
C PHE A 727 -25.86 -2.39 3.78
N VAL A 728 -24.80 -2.89 4.43
CA VAL A 728 -24.72 -3.00 5.88
C VAL A 728 -23.58 -2.18 6.47
N LYS A 729 -23.72 -1.80 7.74
CA LYS A 729 -22.70 -1.12 8.54
C LYS A 729 -22.52 -1.83 9.89
N LEU A 730 -21.28 -2.11 10.27
CA LEU A 730 -20.96 -2.65 11.59
C LEU A 730 -20.98 -1.52 12.63
N SER A 731 -21.86 -1.64 13.62
CA SER A 731 -22.01 -0.74 14.77
C SER A 731 -20.81 -0.80 15.70
N ASP A 732 -20.75 0.12 16.66
CA ASP A 732 -19.78 0.06 17.74
C ASP A 732 -19.87 -1.25 18.56
N PRO A 733 -18.76 -1.71 19.16
CA PRO A 733 -18.75 -2.93 19.96
C PRO A 733 -19.43 -2.80 21.34
N GLY A 734 -19.81 -1.59 21.75
CA GLY A 734 -20.30 -1.29 23.10
C GLY A 734 -19.18 -1.34 24.14
N ILE A 735 -19.48 -1.84 25.34
CA ILE A 735 -18.48 -1.97 26.41
C ILE A 735 -17.44 -3.03 26.06
N ALA A 736 -16.16 -2.68 26.25
CA ALA A 736 -15.02 -3.53 25.98
C ALA A 736 -15.05 -4.86 26.78
N LEU A 737 -14.62 -5.95 26.14
CA LEU A 737 -14.70 -7.32 26.68
C LEU A 737 -13.97 -7.51 28.01
N ASN A 738 -12.88 -6.76 28.25
CA ASN A 738 -12.06 -6.85 29.46
C ASN A 738 -12.77 -6.35 30.73
N VAL A 739 -13.82 -5.53 30.58
CA VAL A 739 -14.57 -4.95 31.69
C VAL A 739 -15.84 -5.75 32.01
N LEU A 740 -16.23 -6.67 31.13
CA LEU A 740 -17.39 -7.52 31.33
C LEU A 740 -17.12 -8.59 32.39
N SER A 741 -18.16 -8.92 33.16
CA SER A 741 -18.15 -10.07 34.05
C SER A 741 -17.94 -11.36 33.26
N ARG A 742 -17.55 -12.43 33.95
CA ARG A 742 -17.37 -13.74 33.29
C ARG A 742 -18.72 -14.26 32.78
N GLU A 743 -19.79 -14.03 33.53
CA GLU A 743 -21.16 -14.43 33.20
C GLU A 743 -21.65 -13.75 31.91
N GLU A 744 -21.46 -12.42 31.78
CA GLU A 744 -21.78 -11.67 30.56
C GLU A 744 -20.96 -12.16 29.35
N ARG A 745 -19.71 -12.58 29.57
CA ARG A 745 -18.88 -13.18 28.50
C ARG A 745 -19.40 -14.54 28.08
N VAL A 746 -19.80 -15.39 29.02
CA VAL A 746 -20.44 -16.70 28.73
C VAL A 746 -21.77 -16.51 28.00
N GLU A 747 -22.54 -15.47 28.33
CA GLU A 747 -23.80 -15.17 27.65
C GLU A 747 -23.60 -14.91 26.15
N ARG A 748 -22.47 -14.31 25.76
CA ARG A 748 -22.07 -14.04 24.37
C ARG A 748 -21.59 -15.29 23.59
N ILE A 749 -21.58 -16.47 24.19
CA ILE A 749 -21.33 -17.72 23.45
C ILE A 749 -22.53 -17.96 22.51
N PRO A 750 -22.30 -18.23 21.21
CA PRO A 750 -21.02 -18.66 20.62
C PRO A 750 -20.23 -17.60 19.84
N TRP A 751 -20.62 -16.31 19.84
CA TRP A 751 -19.91 -15.25 19.12
C TRP A 751 -18.57 -14.88 19.75
N ILE A 752 -18.47 -14.93 21.08
CA ILE A 752 -17.22 -14.66 21.78
C ILE A 752 -16.21 -15.80 21.49
N ALA A 753 -14.96 -15.46 21.18
CA ALA A 753 -13.97 -16.51 20.97
C ALA A 753 -13.66 -17.28 22.27
N PRO A 754 -13.40 -18.60 22.22
CA PRO A 754 -13.20 -19.43 23.42
C PRO A 754 -12.11 -18.91 24.36
N GLU A 755 -11.02 -18.39 23.80
CA GLU A 755 -9.91 -17.81 24.55
C GLU A 755 -10.26 -16.49 25.27
N CYS A 756 -11.37 -15.84 24.92
CA CYS A 756 -11.81 -14.57 25.50
C CYS A 756 -12.72 -14.76 26.74
N VAL A 757 -13.20 -15.98 26.99
CA VAL A 757 -14.06 -16.30 28.14
C VAL A 757 -13.30 -16.30 29.48
N PRO A 758 -12.09 -16.86 29.60
CA PRO A 758 -11.29 -16.77 30.83
C PRO A 758 -10.84 -15.33 31.15
N SER A 759 -10.76 -14.97 32.43
CA SER A 759 -10.28 -13.64 32.85
C SER A 759 -8.78 -13.46 32.58
N GLY A 760 -8.38 -12.29 32.06
CA GLY A 760 -6.97 -11.93 31.86
C GLY A 760 -6.30 -12.47 30.58
N ALA A 761 -7.04 -13.11 29.68
CA ALA A 761 -6.51 -13.57 28.39
C ALA A 761 -6.27 -12.38 27.44
N PRO A 762 -5.16 -12.37 26.67
CA PRO A 762 -4.91 -11.33 25.69
C PRO A 762 -5.92 -11.44 24.54
N PHE A 763 -6.80 -10.43 24.40
CA PHE A 763 -7.73 -10.31 23.28
C PHE A 763 -6.95 -9.88 22.03
N GLY A 764 -6.84 -10.76 21.05
CA GLY A 764 -6.17 -10.48 19.78
C GLY A 764 -7.15 -10.42 18.61
N ARG A 765 -6.65 -9.97 17.45
CA ARG A 765 -7.41 -9.91 16.17
C ARG A 765 -8.05 -11.25 15.76
N ALA A 766 -7.53 -12.37 16.26
CA ALA A 766 -8.11 -13.69 16.04
C ALA A 766 -9.50 -13.87 16.68
N ALA A 767 -9.85 -13.07 17.68
CA ALA A 767 -11.18 -13.08 18.29
C ALA A 767 -12.26 -12.67 17.26
N ASP A 768 -12.00 -11.60 16.50
CA ASP A 768 -12.94 -11.12 15.47
C ASP A 768 -13.10 -12.14 14.33
N GLN A 769 -12.06 -12.92 14.01
CA GLN A 769 -12.13 -13.98 13.01
C GLN A 769 -13.09 -15.11 13.43
N TRP A 770 -13.09 -15.46 14.73
CA TRP A 770 -14.06 -16.40 15.28
C TRP A 770 -15.47 -15.82 15.27
N SER A 771 -15.62 -14.59 15.78
CA SER A 771 -16.91 -13.90 15.84
C SER A 771 -17.53 -13.72 14.45
N PHE A 772 -16.71 -13.45 13.43
CA PHE A 772 -17.12 -13.44 12.03
C PHE A 772 -17.67 -14.80 11.57
N GLY A 773 -16.97 -15.90 11.85
CA GLY A 773 -17.45 -17.26 11.52
C GLY A 773 -18.79 -17.60 12.18
N ALA A 774 -18.97 -17.23 13.46
CA ALA A 774 -20.24 -17.41 14.17
C ALA A 774 -21.35 -16.54 13.57
N THR A 775 -21.03 -15.31 13.18
CA THR A 775 -21.95 -14.37 12.52
C THR A 775 -22.36 -14.87 11.13
N LEU A 776 -21.46 -15.52 10.38
CA LEU A 776 -21.83 -16.13 9.10
C LEU A 776 -22.85 -17.24 9.28
N LEU A 777 -22.71 -18.09 10.30
CA LEU A 777 -23.74 -19.09 10.62
C LEU A 777 -25.08 -18.45 10.98
N GLU A 778 -25.05 -17.36 11.75
CA GLU A 778 -26.24 -16.58 12.09
C GLU A 778 -26.93 -16.04 10.82
N ILE A 779 -26.16 -15.48 9.88
CA ILE A 779 -26.68 -14.99 8.59
C ILE A 779 -27.25 -16.15 7.75
N CYS A 780 -26.53 -17.27 7.66
CA CYS A 780 -26.97 -18.47 6.94
C CYS A 780 -28.32 -18.97 7.47
N ASN A 781 -28.49 -18.95 8.79
CA ASN A 781 -29.69 -19.39 9.50
C ASN A 781 -30.75 -18.29 9.70
N ASN A 782 -30.70 -17.21 8.92
CA ASN A 782 -31.70 -16.12 8.94
C ASN A 782 -31.86 -15.41 10.30
N GLY A 783 -30.75 -15.20 11.01
CA GLY A 783 -30.73 -14.50 12.30
C GLY A 783 -30.97 -15.41 13.51
N ASP A 784 -31.13 -16.72 13.31
CA ASP A 784 -31.23 -17.70 14.38
C ASP A 784 -29.92 -18.46 14.55
N LEU A 785 -29.40 -18.54 15.77
CA LEU A 785 -28.20 -19.33 16.05
C LEU A 785 -28.54 -20.48 17.03
N PRO A 786 -28.26 -21.75 16.67
CA PRO A 786 -28.42 -22.85 17.60
C PRO A 786 -27.45 -22.61 18.75
N MET A 787 -27.96 -22.50 19.98
CA MET A 787 -27.32 -22.12 21.27
C MET A 787 -27.80 -20.78 21.86
N SER A 788 -28.56 -19.95 21.14
CA SER A 788 -29.06 -18.67 21.70
C SER A 788 -29.99 -18.86 22.92
N GLY A 789 -30.75 -19.96 22.97
CA GLY A 789 -31.64 -20.31 24.09
C GLY A 789 -31.04 -21.24 25.16
N SER A 790 -29.77 -21.61 25.05
CA SER A 790 -29.11 -22.51 25.99
C SER A 790 -28.74 -21.81 27.30
N THR A 791 -28.73 -22.57 28.39
CA THR A 791 -28.29 -22.09 29.71
C THR A 791 -26.80 -21.74 29.71
N LEU A 792 -26.36 -20.87 30.62
CA LEU A 792 -24.95 -20.49 30.76
C LEU A 792 -24.05 -21.73 30.95
N THR A 793 -24.48 -22.70 31.75
CA THR A 793 -23.78 -23.98 31.97
C THR A 793 -23.64 -24.84 30.72
N GLU A 794 -24.65 -24.85 29.84
CA GLU A 794 -24.56 -25.58 28.57
C GLU A 794 -23.60 -24.90 27.60
N LYS A 795 -23.61 -23.56 27.58
CA LYS A 795 -22.68 -22.74 26.78
C LYS A 795 -21.22 -22.96 27.21
N GLU A 796 -20.96 -23.02 28.52
CA GLU A 796 -19.62 -23.34 29.04
C GLU A 796 -19.20 -24.75 28.65
N ARG A 797 -20.08 -25.74 28.91
CA ARG A 797 -19.80 -27.13 28.57
C ARG A 797 -19.49 -27.31 27.09
N PHE A 798 -20.17 -26.56 26.21
CA PHE A 798 -19.93 -26.58 24.77
C PHE A 798 -18.48 -26.21 24.41
N TYR A 799 -17.90 -25.19 25.05
CA TYR A 799 -16.49 -24.83 24.87
C TYR A 799 -15.53 -25.77 25.57
N GLU A 800 -15.86 -26.25 26.78
CA GLU A 800 -15.06 -27.23 27.51
C GLU A 800 -14.89 -28.54 26.72
N THR A 801 -15.96 -29.01 26.07
CA THR A 801 -15.93 -30.22 25.23
C THR A 801 -15.41 -29.96 23.82
N ARG A 802 -15.04 -28.71 23.48
CA ARG A 802 -14.64 -28.29 22.13
C ARG A 802 -15.63 -28.71 21.04
N SER A 803 -16.91 -28.56 21.32
CA SER A 803 -18.00 -28.91 20.40
C SER A 803 -18.03 -27.97 19.19
N ARG A 804 -18.59 -28.45 18.06
CA ARG A 804 -18.75 -27.67 16.83
C ARG A 804 -20.19 -27.21 16.66
N LEU A 805 -20.38 -26.02 16.09
CA LEU A 805 -21.70 -25.53 15.68
C LEU A 805 -22.19 -26.30 14.46
N THR A 806 -23.50 -26.33 14.27
CA THR A 806 -24.14 -26.98 13.11
C THR A 806 -23.73 -26.30 11.81
N GLU A 807 -23.23 -27.09 10.87
CA GLU A 807 -22.73 -26.61 9.58
C GLU A 807 -23.89 -26.34 8.59
N PRO A 808 -23.76 -25.35 7.68
CA PRO A 808 -24.75 -25.09 6.65
C PRO A 808 -24.78 -26.20 5.59
N SER A 809 -25.85 -26.24 4.78
CA SER A 809 -26.03 -27.28 3.74
C SER A 809 -24.99 -27.25 2.61
N SER A 810 -24.36 -26.10 2.36
CA SER A 810 -23.28 -25.97 1.37
C SER A 810 -21.94 -26.42 1.97
N GLN A 811 -21.36 -27.48 1.40
CA GLN A 811 -20.09 -28.06 1.88
C GLN A 811 -18.91 -27.08 1.79
N GLU A 812 -18.85 -26.26 0.75
CA GLU A 812 -17.77 -25.28 0.56
C GLU A 812 -17.86 -24.16 1.60
N LEU A 813 -19.06 -23.65 1.85
CA LEU A 813 -19.31 -22.64 2.87
C LEU A 813 -19.12 -23.21 4.29
N ALA A 814 -19.52 -24.44 4.53
CA ALA A 814 -19.29 -25.15 5.79
C ALA A 814 -17.80 -25.27 6.10
N SER A 815 -17.00 -25.72 5.11
CA SER A 815 -15.55 -25.80 5.23
C SER A 815 -14.94 -24.43 5.57
N PHE A 816 -15.35 -23.39 4.85
CA PHE A 816 -14.90 -22.01 5.06
C PHE A 816 -15.21 -21.48 6.47
N ILE A 817 -16.45 -21.65 6.93
CA ILE A 817 -16.88 -21.26 8.28
C ILE A 817 -16.11 -22.07 9.35
N SER A 818 -15.88 -23.36 9.11
CA SER A 818 -15.11 -24.24 10.00
C SER A 818 -13.69 -23.71 10.22
N MET A 819 -13.04 -23.16 9.18
CA MET A 819 -11.72 -22.52 9.31
C MET A 819 -11.75 -21.33 10.29
N CYS A 820 -12.79 -20.50 10.21
CA CYS A 820 -12.97 -19.35 11.11
C CYS A 820 -13.28 -19.79 12.56
N LEU A 821 -14.07 -20.85 12.72
CA LEU A 821 -14.48 -21.42 14.02
C LEU A 821 -13.49 -22.46 14.59
N THR A 822 -12.21 -22.30 14.28
CA THR A 822 -11.15 -23.15 14.84
C THR A 822 -10.82 -22.71 16.27
N TYR A 823 -10.85 -23.64 17.23
CA TYR A 823 -10.61 -23.31 18.65
C TYR A 823 -9.22 -22.74 18.90
N GLU A 824 -8.21 -23.17 18.14
CA GLU A 824 -6.87 -22.62 18.21
C GLU A 824 -6.81 -21.25 17.50
N PRO A 825 -6.61 -20.13 18.21
CA PRO A 825 -6.66 -18.79 17.61
C PRO A 825 -5.58 -18.56 16.55
N ARG A 826 -4.53 -19.39 16.56
CA ARG A 826 -3.42 -19.28 15.61
C ARG A 826 -3.73 -19.87 14.23
N GLU A 827 -4.73 -20.73 14.13
CA GLU A 827 -5.11 -21.44 12.90
C GLU A 827 -6.19 -20.71 12.08
N ARG A 828 -6.81 -19.66 12.66
CA ARG A 828 -7.88 -18.89 12.00
C ARG A 828 -7.32 -18.02 10.85
N PRO A 829 -8.07 -17.87 9.73
CA PRO A 829 -7.61 -17.11 8.57
C PRO A 829 -7.67 -15.60 8.79
N SER A 830 -6.75 -14.86 8.16
CA SER A 830 -6.80 -13.38 8.12
C SER A 830 -8.00 -12.85 7.33
N PHE A 831 -8.40 -11.60 7.54
CA PHE A 831 -9.53 -11.04 6.80
C PHE A 831 -9.23 -10.83 5.31
N ARG A 832 -7.95 -10.66 4.93
CA ARG A 832 -7.54 -10.70 3.51
C ARG A 832 -7.79 -12.07 2.88
N THR A 833 -7.44 -13.15 3.59
CA THR A 833 -7.75 -14.51 3.17
C THR A 833 -9.27 -14.72 3.08
N VAL A 834 -10.01 -14.29 4.09
CA VAL A 834 -11.49 -14.37 4.12
C VAL A 834 -12.11 -13.69 2.90
N LEU A 835 -11.68 -12.47 2.56
CA LEU A 835 -12.19 -11.74 1.40
C LEU A 835 -11.92 -12.47 0.08
N ARG A 836 -10.71 -13.01 -0.09
CA ARG A 836 -10.34 -13.79 -1.27
C ARG A 836 -11.22 -15.03 -1.42
N GLU A 837 -11.31 -15.86 -0.38
CA GLU A 837 -12.10 -17.09 -0.41
C GLU A 837 -13.61 -16.80 -0.63
N LEU A 838 -14.17 -15.76 -0.01
CA LEU A 838 -15.57 -15.35 -0.23
C LEU A 838 -15.83 -14.93 -1.67
N THR A 839 -14.91 -14.18 -2.27
CA THR A 839 -15.03 -13.76 -3.67
C THR A 839 -14.93 -14.95 -4.64
N GLU A 840 -14.09 -15.93 -4.33
CA GLU A 840 -13.97 -17.15 -5.15
C GLU A 840 -15.20 -18.06 -5.03
N LEU A 841 -15.77 -18.19 -3.83
CA LEU A 841 -17.06 -18.87 -3.63
C LEU A 841 -18.18 -18.18 -4.43
N GLN A 842 -18.16 -16.86 -4.55
CA GLN A 842 -19.11 -16.12 -5.38
C GLN A 842 -18.93 -16.42 -6.87
N ILE A 843 -17.69 -16.45 -7.37
CA ILE A 843 -17.40 -16.72 -8.80
C ILE A 843 -17.79 -18.14 -9.20
N LYS A 844 -17.53 -19.13 -8.33
CA LYS A 844 -17.84 -20.55 -8.62
C LYS A 844 -19.34 -20.86 -8.64
N ASN A 845 -20.17 -19.99 -8.08
CA ASN A 845 -21.61 -20.16 -7.97
C ASN A 845 -22.34 -19.10 -8.82
N PRO A 846 -22.69 -19.40 -10.09
CA PRO A 846 -23.27 -18.43 -11.01
C PRO A 846 -24.60 -17.81 -10.52
N ASP A 847 -25.35 -18.52 -9.65
CA ASP A 847 -26.57 -18.00 -8.99
C ASP A 847 -26.30 -16.86 -7.97
N ILE A 848 -25.02 -16.52 -7.74
CA ILE A 848 -24.54 -15.51 -6.77
C ILE A 848 -23.80 -14.36 -7.51
N SER A 849 -23.62 -14.45 -8.83
CA SER A 849 -22.93 -13.43 -9.64
C SER A 849 -23.79 -12.17 -9.79
N PRO A 850 -23.25 -10.95 -9.53
CA PRO A 850 -23.99 -9.71 -9.79
C PRO A 850 -24.35 -9.59 -11.27
N LEU A 851 -25.58 -9.17 -11.57
CA LEU A 851 -25.98 -8.76 -12.92
C LEU A 851 -25.20 -7.49 -13.31
N GLU A 852 -24.75 -7.40 -14.55
CA GLU A 852 -23.86 -6.35 -15.09
C GLU A 852 -24.30 -4.93 -14.70
N SER A 853 -23.35 -4.15 -14.19
CA SER A 853 -23.53 -2.73 -13.84
C SER A 853 -23.63 -1.86 -15.10
N LEU A 854 -24.67 -1.02 -15.18
CA LEU A 854 -24.83 0.02 -16.21
C LEU A 854 -23.65 1.01 -16.21
N PRO A 855 -23.32 1.64 -17.37
CA PRO A 855 -22.26 2.63 -17.45
C PRO A 855 -22.69 3.90 -16.71
N ASP A 856 -21.91 4.33 -15.71
CA ASP A 856 -22.27 5.50 -14.90
C ASP A 856 -21.17 6.57 -14.81
N ALA A 857 -21.62 7.76 -14.44
CA ALA A 857 -20.99 9.08 -14.51
C ALA A 857 -19.52 9.21 -14.05
N ASP A 858 -18.84 10.30 -14.45
CA ASP A 858 -17.46 10.63 -14.05
C ASP A 858 -17.32 10.60 -12.51
N PRO A 859 -16.48 9.71 -11.94
CA PRO A 859 -16.37 9.50 -10.50
C PRO A 859 -15.84 10.72 -9.73
N ASN A 860 -15.34 11.74 -10.41
CA ASN A 860 -14.83 12.97 -9.79
C ASN A 860 -15.86 14.10 -9.71
N VAL A 861 -17.09 13.89 -10.20
CA VAL A 861 -18.15 14.88 -10.20
C VAL A 861 -19.12 14.62 -9.05
N PHE A 862 -19.22 15.59 -8.14
CA PHE A 862 -20.10 15.56 -6.99
C PHE A 862 -21.27 16.51 -7.23
N LEU A 863 -22.49 16.07 -6.94
CA LEU A 863 -23.68 16.92 -7.07
C LEU A 863 -24.10 17.49 -5.71
N LYS A 864 -24.23 18.82 -5.61
CA LYS A 864 -24.55 19.54 -4.36
C LYS A 864 -25.80 19.01 -3.67
N ARG A 865 -26.82 18.59 -4.43
CA ARG A 865 -28.07 18.04 -3.91
C ARG A 865 -27.89 16.78 -3.05
N TYR A 866 -26.78 16.07 -3.20
CA TYR A 866 -26.46 14.85 -2.47
C TYR A 866 -25.46 15.07 -1.33
N LEU A 867 -24.99 16.31 -1.14
CA LEU A 867 -24.11 16.68 -0.04
C LEU A 867 -24.95 17.10 1.18
N LYS A 868 -24.92 16.28 2.23
CA LYS A 868 -25.56 16.53 3.52
C LYS A 868 -24.51 16.99 4.55
N LYS A 869 -24.57 18.25 5.00
CA LYS A 869 -23.60 18.83 5.94
C LYS A 869 -23.71 18.14 7.31
N ILE A 870 -22.59 17.78 7.92
CA ILE A 870 -22.51 17.18 9.26
C ILE A 870 -22.02 18.19 10.30
N ARG A 871 -20.84 18.78 10.09
CA ARG A 871 -20.23 19.79 10.99
C ARG A 871 -19.11 20.55 10.30
N ASP A 872 -18.70 21.67 10.89
CA ASP A 872 -17.50 22.39 10.44
C ASP A 872 -16.24 21.66 10.95
N LEU A 873 -15.22 21.58 10.10
CA LEU A 873 -13.92 20.96 10.43
C LEU A 873 -12.86 22.02 10.71
N GLY A 874 -12.94 23.17 10.05
CA GLY A 874 -12.00 24.27 10.22
C GLY A 874 -12.13 25.31 9.12
N GLU A 875 -11.17 26.22 9.08
CA GLU A 875 -11.12 27.30 8.11
C GLU A 875 -9.71 27.36 7.51
N GLY A 876 -9.63 27.27 6.18
CA GLY A 876 -8.40 27.43 5.42
C GLY A 876 -8.34 28.78 4.72
N HIS A 877 -7.28 29.02 3.94
CA HIS A 877 -7.02 30.33 3.33
C HIS A 877 -8.20 30.89 2.51
N PHE A 878 -8.77 30.09 1.61
CA PHE A 878 -9.88 30.52 0.75
C PHE A 878 -11.27 30.27 1.33
N GLY A 879 -11.40 29.55 2.45
CA GLY A 879 -12.69 29.37 3.09
C GLY A 879 -12.83 28.16 4.00
N LYS A 880 -14.07 27.90 4.40
CA LYS A 880 -14.42 26.91 5.42
C LYS A 880 -14.33 25.50 4.86
N VAL A 881 -13.78 24.61 5.67
CA VAL A 881 -13.75 23.16 5.44
C VAL A 881 -14.80 22.53 6.34
N MET A 882 -15.68 21.73 5.73
CA MET A 882 -16.85 21.16 6.38
C MET A 882 -16.91 19.66 6.12
N LEU A 883 -17.35 18.90 7.11
CA LEU A 883 -17.66 17.48 6.97
C LEU A 883 -19.04 17.33 6.33
N TYR A 884 -19.10 16.57 5.26
CA TYR A 884 -20.34 16.21 4.59
C TYR A 884 -20.44 14.69 4.43
N VAL A 885 -21.67 14.19 4.33
CA VAL A 885 -21.96 12.89 3.73
C VAL A 885 -22.40 13.13 2.28
N TYR A 886 -21.73 12.49 1.33
CA TYR A 886 -22.14 12.46 -0.07
C TYR A 886 -22.95 11.19 -0.34
N ASP A 887 -24.27 11.35 -0.50
CA ASP A 887 -25.24 10.25 -0.57
C ASP A 887 -26.14 10.37 -1.83
N PRO A 888 -25.65 9.97 -3.02
CA PRO A 888 -26.39 10.06 -4.27
C PRO A 888 -27.68 9.25 -4.32
N ALA A 889 -27.67 8.08 -3.69
CA ALA A 889 -28.81 7.18 -3.62
C ALA A 889 -29.86 7.62 -2.56
N ASN A 890 -29.48 8.57 -1.69
CA ASN A 890 -30.31 9.10 -0.62
C ASN A 890 -30.87 8.02 0.32
N ASP A 891 -30.07 7.00 0.59
CA ASP A 891 -30.43 5.83 1.38
C ASP A 891 -29.49 5.59 2.58
N GLY A 892 -28.66 6.58 2.91
CA GLY A 892 -27.77 6.53 4.08
C GLY A 892 -26.49 5.71 3.86
N THR A 893 -26.17 5.34 2.62
CA THR A 893 -24.94 4.60 2.25
C THR A 893 -23.79 5.51 1.80
N GLY A 894 -24.00 6.83 1.86
CA GLY A 894 -23.05 7.84 1.41
C GLY A 894 -21.70 7.86 2.12
N ASP A 895 -20.71 8.41 1.43
CA ASP A 895 -19.34 8.59 1.93
C ASP A 895 -19.18 9.87 2.74
N TYR A 896 -18.43 9.79 3.85
CA TYR A 896 -17.93 10.99 4.53
C TYR A 896 -16.81 11.65 3.72
N VAL A 897 -16.93 12.95 3.47
CA VAL A 897 -16.00 13.76 2.68
C VAL A 897 -15.75 15.11 3.34
N ALA A 898 -14.55 15.66 3.15
CA ALA A 898 -14.25 17.03 3.52
C ALA A 898 -14.52 17.95 2.32
N VAL A 899 -15.38 18.95 2.50
CA VAL A 899 -15.78 19.90 1.47
C VAL A 899 -15.23 21.27 1.83
N LYS A 900 -14.38 21.82 0.97
CA LYS A 900 -13.89 23.19 1.08
C LYS A 900 -14.67 24.08 0.12
N ALA A 901 -15.23 25.17 0.63
CA ALA A 901 -16.01 26.12 -0.15
C ALA A 901 -15.43 27.53 -0.02
N LEU A 902 -15.48 28.30 -1.13
CA LEU A 902 -15.05 29.69 -1.19
C LEU A 902 -15.99 30.58 -0.34
N LYS A 903 -15.44 31.58 0.36
CA LYS A 903 -16.25 32.61 1.04
C LYS A 903 -17.02 33.46 0.01
N HIS A 904 -18.26 33.85 0.33
CA HIS A 904 -19.18 34.51 -0.61
C HIS A 904 -18.81 35.97 -0.96
N GLU A 905 -17.73 36.51 -0.39
CA GLU A 905 -17.35 37.94 -0.41
C GLU A 905 -16.04 38.23 -1.16
N GLY A 906 -15.72 37.47 -2.22
CA GLY A 906 -14.48 37.61 -2.99
C GLY A 906 -14.67 38.24 -4.38
N GLY A 907 -13.85 39.21 -4.75
CA GLY A 907 -13.74 39.70 -6.14
C GLY A 907 -13.18 38.65 -7.12
N SER A 908 -13.15 38.95 -8.42
CA SER A 908 -12.77 38.01 -9.50
C SER A 908 -11.41 37.32 -9.31
N HIS A 909 -10.43 37.99 -8.70
CA HIS A 909 -9.10 37.43 -8.41
C HIS A 909 -9.13 36.25 -7.41
N LEU A 910 -10.11 36.21 -6.50
CA LEU A 910 -10.26 35.12 -5.52
C LEU A 910 -10.69 33.81 -6.21
N HIS A 911 -11.49 33.92 -7.27
CA HIS A 911 -11.97 32.77 -8.04
C HIS A 911 -10.84 32.09 -8.83
N GLU A 912 -9.93 32.87 -9.44
CA GLU A 912 -8.75 32.30 -10.12
C GLU A 912 -7.79 31.60 -9.15
N GLY A 913 -7.56 32.18 -7.97
CA GLY A 913 -6.76 31.56 -6.92
C GLY A 913 -7.37 30.24 -6.42
N TRP A 914 -8.69 30.21 -6.28
CA TRP A 914 -9.46 29.04 -5.90
C TRP A 914 -9.38 27.91 -6.93
N MET A 915 -9.60 28.21 -8.21
CA MET A 915 -9.48 27.21 -9.29
C MET A 915 -8.06 26.64 -9.37
N LYS A 916 -7.03 27.47 -9.17
CA LYS A 916 -5.63 27.01 -9.07
C LYS A 916 -5.42 26.05 -7.89
N GLU A 917 -6.02 26.29 -6.72
CA GLU A 917 -5.94 25.34 -5.60
C GLU A 917 -6.47 23.96 -6.01
N ILE A 918 -7.63 23.92 -6.66
CA ILE A 918 -8.26 22.67 -7.14
C ILE A 918 -7.35 21.96 -8.15
N GLU A 919 -6.83 22.68 -9.14
CA GLU A 919 -5.95 22.13 -10.17
C GLU A 919 -4.64 21.59 -9.59
N ILE A 920 -4.04 22.33 -8.66
CA ILE A 920 -2.83 21.91 -7.95
C ILE A 920 -3.13 20.61 -7.22
N LEU A 921 -4.12 20.57 -6.31
CA LEU A 921 -4.39 19.38 -5.51
C LEU A 921 -4.76 18.15 -6.36
N LYS A 922 -5.52 18.36 -7.45
CA LYS A 922 -5.86 17.30 -8.43
C LYS A 922 -4.62 16.68 -9.11
N SER A 923 -3.53 17.44 -9.23
CA SER A 923 -2.27 16.98 -9.84
C SER A 923 -1.31 16.29 -8.86
N LEU A 924 -1.58 16.34 -7.56
CA LEU A 924 -0.70 15.83 -6.50
C LEU A 924 -1.15 14.44 -6.03
N TYR A 925 -0.21 13.49 -6.01
CA TYR A 925 -0.43 12.12 -5.57
C TYR A 925 0.75 11.68 -4.69
N HIS A 926 0.56 11.72 -3.36
CA HIS A 926 1.58 11.36 -2.39
C HIS A 926 0.95 10.89 -1.07
N SER A 927 1.58 9.97 -0.35
CA SER A 927 1.07 9.44 0.94
C SER A 927 0.95 10.52 2.02
N ASN A 928 1.86 11.50 2.01
CA ASN A 928 1.88 12.65 2.93
C ASN A 928 1.20 13.91 2.37
N ILE A 929 0.30 13.80 1.39
CA ILE A 929 -0.53 14.91 0.88
C ILE A 929 -2.00 14.47 0.90
N VAL A 930 -2.92 15.37 1.30
CA VAL A 930 -4.36 15.10 1.32
C VAL A 930 -4.86 14.75 -0.08
N LYS A 931 -5.65 13.67 -0.19
CA LYS A 931 -6.19 13.20 -1.47
C LYS A 931 -7.35 14.08 -1.96
N TYR A 932 -7.22 14.52 -3.22
CA TYR A 932 -8.34 15.01 -4.02
C TYR A 932 -9.35 13.88 -4.29
N LYS A 933 -10.66 14.13 -4.07
CA LYS A 933 -11.74 13.22 -4.47
C LYS A 933 -12.55 13.72 -5.66
N GLY A 934 -12.73 15.03 -5.79
CA GLY A 934 -13.58 15.58 -6.85
C GLY A 934 -13.92 17.04 -6.65
N CYS A 935 -14.82 17.54 -7.49
CA CYS A 935 -15.39 18.87 -7.36
C CYS A 935 -16.92 18.83 -7.45
N CYS A 936 -17.56 19.81 -6.82
CA CYS A 936 -19.00 20.00 -6.88
C CYS A 936 -19.31 21.40 -7.41
N SER A 937 -20.02 21.49 -8.52
CA SER A 937 -20.42 22.77 -9.13
C SER A 937 -21.88 23.08 -8.82
N GLU A 938 -22.19 24.33 -8.50
CA GLU A 938 -23.58 24.79 -8.36
C GLU A 938 -24.27 24.98 -9.71
N LEU A 939 -25.61 24.93 -9.73
CA LEU A 939 -26.42 25.23 -10.91
C LEU A 939 -26.08 26.63 -11.43
N GLY A 940 -25.55 26.72 -12.65
CA GLY A 940 -25.04 27.95 -13.26
C GLY A 940 -23.52 28.08 -13.28
N GLY A 941 -22.76 27.15 -12.67
CA GLY A 941 -21.30 27.06 -12.77
C GLY A 941 -20.52 28.16 -12.03
N GLN A 942 -21.20 28.99 -11.23
CA GLN A 942 -20.59 30.16 -10.59
C GLN A 942 -19.75 29.84 -9.34
N THR A 943 -20.01 28.73 -8.65
CA THR A 943 -19.23 28.29 -7.48
C THR A 943 -18.86 26.81 -7.58
N VAL A 944 -17.57 26.53 -7.47
CA VAL A 944 -16.99 25.19 -7.43
C VAL A 944 -16.57 24.89 -6.00
N GLN A 945 -16.96 23.76 -5.43
CA GLN A 945 -16.52 23.28 -4.13
C GLN A 945 -15.51 22.15 -4.31
N LEU A 946 -14.47 22.12 -3.49
CA LEU A 946 -13.41 21.12 -3.53
C LEU A 946 -13.74 19.98 -2.57
N ILE A 947 -13.76 18.74 -3.07
CA ILE A 947 -14.05 17.54 -2.30
C ILE A 947 -12.76 16.76 -2.05
N MET A 948 -12.47 16.47 -0.78
CA MET A 948 -11.25 15.81 -0.31
C MET A 948 -11.57 14.62 0.59
N GLU A 949 -10.58 13.78 0.84
CA GLU A 949 -10.68 12.74 1.88
C GLU A 949 -10.90 13.37 3.28
N PHE A 950 -11.75 12.75 4.08
CA PHE A 950 -11.94 13.13 5.49
C PHE A 950 -10.91 12.40 6.37
N LEU A 951 -10.16 13.16 7.18
CA LEU A 951 -9.17 12.63 8.12
C LEU A 951 -9.67 12.81 9.57
N PRO A 952 -10.10 11.73 10.27
CA PRO A 952 -10.81 11.85 11.55
C PRO A 952 -10.01 12.46 12.70
N LEU A 953 -8.68 12.34 12.68
CA LEU A 953 -7.81 12.86 13.74
C LEU A 953 -7.52 14.37 13.61
N GLY A 954 -8.02 15.01 12.55
CA GLY A 954 -7.93 16.46 12.36
C GLY A 954 -6.51 16.97 12.13
N SER A 955 -6.28 18.25 12.45
CA SER A 955 -4.98 18.89 12.29
C SER A 955 -3.97 18.45 13.35
N LEU A 956 -2.69 18.45 12.99
CA LEU A 956 -1.58 18.14 13.87
C LEU A 956 -1.52 19.14 15.04
N ARG A 957 -1.94 20.39 14.81
CA ARG A 957 -2.14 21.38 15.87
C ARG A 957 -3.10 20.91 16.96
N GLU A 958 -4.30 20.46 16.56
CA GLU A 958 -5.30 19.94 17.50
C GLU A 958 -4.88 18.60 18.11
N TYR A 959 -4.22 17.77 17.32
CA TYR A 959 -3.72 16.48 17.74
C TYR A 959 -2.65 16.65 18.84
N LEU A 960 -1.59 17.43 18.62
CA LEU A 960 -0.49 17.58 19.57
C LEU A 960 -0.88 18.33 20.86
N ALA A 961 -1.86 19.24 20.78
CA ALA A 961 -2.38 19.91 21.98
C ALA A 961 -2.97 18.90 22.99
N LYS A 962 -3.41 17.72 22.51
CA LYS A 962 -3.92 16.63 23.32
C LYS A 962 -2.87 15.53 23.54
N HIS A 963 -1.93 15.35 22.60
CA HIS A 963 -0.93 14.28 22.60
C HIS A 963 0.50 14.79 22.80
N ARG A 964 1.08 14.43 23.94
CA ARG A 964 2.52 14.62 24.17
C ARG A 964 3.30 13.45 23.59
N LEU A 965 3.78 13.66 22.37
CA LEU A 965 4.61 12.68 21.67
C LEU A 965 6.03 12.62 22.26
N GLY A 966 6.64 11.45 22.27
CA GLY A 966 8.08 11.34 22.49
C GLY A 966 8.86 11.94 21.31
N VAL A 967 10.09 12.39 21.57
CA VAL A 967 10.97 13.01 20.56
C VAL A 967 11.06 12.19 19.27
N ALA A 968 11.28 10.88 19.36
CA ALA A 968 11.38 10.02 18.18
C ALA A 968 10.12 10.06 17.29
N HIS A 969 8.94 10.14 17.90
CA HIS A 969 7.67 10.17 17.19
C HIS A 969 7.37 11.57 16.63
N SER A 970 7.72 12.64 17.37
CA SER A 970 7.71 14.01 16.84
C SER A 970 8.59 14.13 15.59
N LEU A 971 9.77 13.50 15.60
CA LEU A 971 10.68 13.47 14.46
C LEU A 971 10.16 12.60 13.30
N LEU A 972 9.40 11.53 13.57
CA LEU A 972 8.71 10.77 12.53
C LEU A 972 7.74 11.66 11.74
N PHE A 973 6.90 12.43 12.42
CA PHE A 973 5.99 13.37 11.76
C PHE A 973 6.75 14.48 11.02
N ALA A 974 7.82 15.02 11.62
CA ALA A 974 8.67 16.00 10.95
C ALA A 974 9.30 15.45 9.65
N GLN A 975 9.78 14.21 9.66
CA GLN A 975 10.31 13.52 8.49
C GLN A 975 9.26 13.33 7.40
N GLN A 976 8.04 12.95 7.76
CA GLN A 976 6.92 12.81 6.82
C GLN A 976 6.48 14.13 6.20
N ILE A 977 6.50 15.22 6.97
CA ILE A 977 6.29 16.57 6.43
C ILE A 977 7.38 16.89 5.40
N CYS A 978 8.65 16.60 5.70
CA CYS A 978 9.73 16.76 4.72
C CYS A 978 9.52 15.89 3.46
N GLN A 979 9.05 14.65 3.59
CA GLN A 979 8.75 13.78 2.45
C GLN A 979 7.69 14.39 1.53
N GLY A 980 6.57 14.86 2.09
CA GLY A 980 5.52 15.52 1.32
C GLY A 980 5.99 16.81 0.66
N MET A 981 6.81 17.61 1.35
CA MET A 981 7.33 18.87 0.81
C MET A 981 8.43 18.67 -0.24
N ASP A 982 9.28 17.66 -0.10
CA ASP A 982 10.27 17.28 -1.11
C ASP A 982 9.58 16.86 -2.41
N TYR A 983 8.51 16.06 -2.30
CA TYR A 983 7.64 15.74 -3.43
C TYR A 983 7.03 17.01 -4.06
N LEU A 984 6.47 17.91 -3.25
CA LEU A 984 5.87 19.16 -3.74
C LEU A 984 6.91 20.03 -4.49
N HIS A 985 8.12 20.14 -3.96
CA HIS A 985 9.25 20.86 -4.58
C HIS A 985 9.73 20.18 -5.85
N SER A 986 9.70 18.85 -5.94
CA SER A 986 10.01 18.10 -7.16
C SER A 986 9.04 18.40 -8.31
N LYS A 987 7.82 18.82 -7.97
CA LYS A 987 6.80 19.33 -8.91
C LYS A 987 6.89 20.84 -9.15
N ARG A 988 7.93 21.49 -8.61
CA ARG A 988 8.19 22.94 -8.64
C ARG A 988 7.10 23.80 -8.02
N TYR A 989 6.34 23.25 -7.07
CA TYR A 989 5.40 24.02 -6.27
C TYR A 989 6.05 24.47 -4.97
N ILE A 990 5.73 25.69 -4.53
CA ILE A 990 6.02 26.21 -3.19
C ILE A 990 4.71 26.33 -2.42
N HIS A 991 4.68 25.82 -1.19
CA HIS A 991 3.44 25.73 -0.42
C HIS A 991 3.02 27.09 0.14
N ARG A 992 3.97 27.87 0.68
CA ARG A 992 3.73 29.20 1.28
C ARG A 992 2.80 29.23 2.50
N ASP A 993 2.36 28.09 3.01
CA ASP A 993 1.58 28.01 4.26
C ASP A 993 1.82 26.70 5.02
N LEU A 994 3.07 26.28 5.08
CA LEU A 994 3.45 25.10 5.86
C LEU A 994 3.45 25.44 7.36
N ALA A 995 2.49 24.88 8.09
CA ALA A 995 2.31 25.04 9.54
C ALA A 995 1.59 23.83 10.14
N ALA A 996 1.69 23.60 11.45
CA ALA A 996 1.07 22.45 12.10
C ALA A 996 -0.48 22.42 11.98
N ARG A 997 -1.12 23.56 11.73
CA ARG A 997 -2.58 23.64 11.46
C ARG A 997 -2.98 23.08 10.09
N ASN A 998 -2.05 23.06 9.13
CA ASN A 998 -2.26 22.59 7.75
C ASN A 998 -1.68 21.18 7.52
N VAL A 999 -1.12 20.56 8.55
CA VAL A 999 -0.74 19.14 8.54
C VAL A 999 -1.87 18.38 9.24
N LEU A 1000 -2.47 17.40 8.58
CA LEU A 1000 -3.54 16.55 9.08
C LEU A 1000 -3.00 15.18 9.49
N VAL A 1001 -3.59 14.55 10.50
CA VAL A 1001 -3.17 13.24 11.00
C VAL A 1001 -4.10 12.17 10.42
N GLU A 1002 -3.56 11.16 9.75
CA GLU A 1002 -4.36 10.01 9.28
C GLU A 1002 -4.43 8.93 10.36
N ASN A 1003 -3.30 8.62 10.98
CA ASN A 1003 -3.18 7.67 12.09
C ASN A 1003 -1.92 7.97 12.89
N GLU A 1004 -1.64 7.19 13.95
CA GLU A 1004 -0.45 7.39 14.80
C GLU A 1004 0.88 7.33 14.04
N HIS A 1005 0.93 6.82 12.81
CA HIS A 1005 2.18 6.71 12.06
C HIS A 1005 2.17 7.47 10.74
N LEU A 1006 1.14 8.27 10.45
CA LEU A 1006 1.03 8.94 9.16
C LEU A 1006 0.35 10.31 9.25
N VAL A 1007 1.06 11.33 8.79
CA VAL A 1007 0.55 12.70 8.60
C VAL A 1007 0.51 13.10 7.12
N LYS A 1008 -0.40 14.01 6.77
CA LYS A 1008 -0.62 14.53 5.42
C LYS A 1008 -0.68 16.04 5.39
N ILE A 1009 -0.09 16.66 4.39
CA ILE A 1009 -0.10 18.11 4.18
C ILE A 1009 -1.37 18.49 3.39
N GLY A 1010 -2.06 19.52 3.86
CA GLY A 1010 -3.28 20.09 3.27
C GLY A 1010 -3.21 21.62 3.14
N ASP A 1011 -4.34 22.21 2.72
CA ASP A 1011 -4.52 23.65 2.42
C ASP A 1011 -3.53 24.22 1.40
N PHE A 1012 -3.88 24.08 0.12
CA PHE A 1012 -3.02 24.52 -0.99
C PHE A 1012 -3.37 25.92 -1.49
N GLY A 1013 -4.17 26.69 -0.74
CA GLY A 1013 -4.69 27.97 -1.19
C GLY A 1013 -3.61 29.02 -1.53
N LEU A 1014 -2.49 29.00 -0.80
CA LEU A 1014 -1.36 29.91 -1.07
C LEU A 1014 -0.31 29.32 -2.02
N THR A 1015 -0.48 28.07 -2.48
CA THR A 1015 0.53 27.36 -3.26
C THR A 1015 0.74 28.01 -4.64
N LYS A 1016 1.99 28.12 -5.09
CA LYS A 1016 2.34 28.68 -6.41
C LYS A 1016 3.38 27.82 -7.12
N TYR A 1017 3.28 27.76 -8.44
CA TYR A 1017 4.28 27.13 -9.32
C TYR A 1017 5.44 28.10 -9.58
N ILE A 1018 6.68 27.62 -9.50
CA ILE A 1018 7.86 28.36 -9.92
C ILE A 1018 8.25 27.90 -11.34
N PRO A 1019 8.17 28.76 -12.36
CA PRO A 1019 8.57 28.44 -13.72
C PRO A 1019 9.99 27.87 -13.83
N GLU A 1020 10.22 27.09 -14.88
CA GLU A 1020 11.57 26.62 -15.20
C GLU A 1020 12.48 27.81 -15.55
N GLY A 1021 13.68 27.81 -14.96
CA GLY A 1021 14.63 28.93 -15.06
C GLY A 1021 14.49 29.98 -13.95
N ASP A 1022 13.33 30.06 -13.29
CA ASP A 1022 13.13 30.95 -12.15
C ASP A 1022 13.57 30.30 -10.83
N VAL A 1023 14.07 31.14 -9.91
CA VAL A 1023 14.58 30.72 -8.59
C VAL A 1023 13.61 31.10 -7.46
N TYR A 1024 12.74 32.07 -7.70
CA TYR A 1024 11.73 32.52 -6.75
C TYR A 1024 10.48 33.03 -7.47
N TYR A 1025 9.34 32.96 -6.78
CA TYR A 1025 8.09 33.59 -7.15
C TYR A 1025 7.90 34.86 -6.33
N ARG A 1026 7.50 35.97 -6.97
CA ARG A 1026 7.17 37.22 -6.27
C ARG A 1026 5.65 37.37 -6.17
N VAL A 1027 5.14 37.37 -4.94
CA VAL A 1027 3.71 37.55 -4.67
C VAL A 1027 3.34 39.01 -4.83
N ARG A 1028 2.23 39.26 -5.53
CA ARG A 1028 1.66 40.59 -5.78
C ARG A 1028 0.18 40.70 -5.36
N GLU A 1029 -0.36 39.63 -4.80
CA GLU A 1029 -1.76 39.50 -4.39
C GLU A 1029 -1.89 39.92 -2.92
N ASP A 1030 -2.90 40.73 -2.59
CA ASP A 1030 -3.24 41.10 -1.21
C ASP A 1030 -4.09 40.00 -0.56
N GLY A 1031 -3.74 39.56 0.66
CA GLY A 1031 -4.47 38.53 1.39
C GLY A 1031 -3.83 38.13 2.72
N ASP A 1032 -4.62 37.48 3.58
CA ASP A 1032 -4.16 37.00 4.89
C ASP A 1032 -3.00 36.01 4.73
N SER A 1033 -1.88 36.34 5.36
CA SER A 1033 -0.64 35.58 5.24
C SER A 1033 -0.11 35.16 6.61
N PRO A 1034 0.42 33.94 6.77
CA PRO A 1034 0.98 33.42 8.03
C PRO A 1034 2.34 34.05 8.34
N VAL A 1035 2.38 35.36 8.60
CA VAL A 1035 3.61 36.15 8.69
C VAL A 1035 4.64 35.61 9.70
N TYR A 1036 4.20 34.92 10.76
CA TYR A 1036 5.09 34.32 11.76
C TYR A 1036 5.81 33.04 11.28
N TRP A 1037 5.38 32.45 10.16
CA TRP A 1037 6.03 31.32 9.50
C TRP A 1037 6.89 31.75 8.31
N TYR A 1038 6.85 33.02 7.91
CA TYR A 1038 7.56 33.49 6.72
C TYR A 1038 9.05 33.77 6.96
N ALA A 1039 9.84 33.45 5.94
CA ALA A 1039 11.23 33.85 5.87
C ALA A 1039 11.36 35.37 5.71
N ILE A 1040 12.52 35.90 6.09
CA ILE A 1040 12.76 37.35 6.07
C ILE A 1040 12.65 37.95 4.66
N GLU A 1041 13.11 37.24 3.62
CA GLU A 1041 12.99 37.67 2.22
C GLU A 1041 11.52 37.68 1.74
N CYS A 1042 10.66 36.82 2.29
CA CYS A 1042 9.24 36.83 2.03
C CYS A 1042 8.57 38.06 2.66
N LEU A 1043 8.95 38.40 3.89
CA LEU A 1043 8.43 39.56 4.61
C LEU A 1043 8.89 40.90 4.01
N LYS A 1044 10.15 40.98 3.54
CA LYS A 1044 10.73 42.21 2.99
C LYS A 1044 10.45 42.45 1.51
N GLU A 1045 10.55 41.40 0.71
CA GLU A 1045 10.62 41.52 -0.75
C GLU A 1045 9.49 40.76 -1.46
N SER A 1046 8.59 40.12 -0.70
CA SER A 1046 7.55 39.22 -1.18
C SER A 1046 8.09 38.12 -2.10
N LYS A 1047 9.36 37.72 -1.92
CA LYS A 1047 10.02 36.65 -2.68
C LYS A 1047 9.88 35.32 -1.96
N PHE A 1048 9.25 34.36 -2.61
CA PHE A 1048 9.06 33.00 -2.12
C PHE A 1048 9.82 32.02 -3.00
N SER A 1049 10.60 31.16 -2.39
CA SER A 1049 11.41 30.14 -3.08
C SER A 1049 11.26 28.80 -2.37
N PHE A 1050 11.85 27.74 -2.92
CA PHE A 1050 11.93 26.46 -2.21
C PHE A 1050 12.55 26.64 -0.80
N SER A 1051 13.60 27.46 -0.67
CA SER A 1051 14.24 27.78 0.61
C SER A 1051 13.34 28.56 1.58
N SER A 1052 12.28 29.22 1.11
CA SER A 1052 11.32 29.89 2.00
C SER A 1052 10.40 28.89 2.72
N ASP A 1053 10.02 27.79 2.07
CA ASP A 1053 9.27 26.72 2.72
C ASP A 1053 10.11 25.97 3.77
N ILE A 1054 11.44 25.93 3.60
CA ILE A 1054 12.37 25.36 4.61
C ILE A 1054 12.33 26.18 5.91
N TRP A 1055 12.22 27.51 5.80
CA TRP A 1055 12.04 28.36 6.97
C TRP A 1055 10.71 28.05 7.67
N SER A 1056 9.62 27.98 6.91
CA SER A 1056 8.28 27.62 7.41
C SER A 1056 8.29 26.25 8.09
N PHE A 1057 9.05 25.28 7.54
CA PHE A 1057 9.27 23.98 8.17
C PHE A 1057 10.00 24.10 9.51
N GLY A 1058 11.04 24.93 9.62
CA GLY A 1058 11.70 25.18 10.91
C GLY A 1058 10.73 25.67 11.99
N VAL A 1059 9.80 26.57 11.62
CA VAL A 1059 8.74 27.04 12.53
C VAL A 1059 7.74 25.92 12.86
N THR A 1060 7.36 25.12 11.87
CA THR A 1060 6.48 23.95 12.06
C THR A 1060 7.12 22.91 12.99
N LEU A 1061 8.43 22.64 12.83
CA LEU A 1061 9.18 21.74 13.70
C LEU A 1061 9.19 22.24 15.16
N TYR A 1062 9.31 23.55 15.36
CA TYR A 1062 9.15 24.16 16.68
C TYR A 1062 7.74 23.94 17.26
N GLU A 1063 6.68 24.07 16.45
CA GLU A 1063 5.31 23.74 16.90
C GLU A 1063 5.18 22.27 17.31
N VAL A 1064 5.75 21.35 16.52
CA VAL A 1064 5.71 19.92 16.83
C VAL A 1064 6.39 19.61 18.16
N LEU A 1065 7.56 20.20 18.41
CA LEU A 1065 8.36 19.99 19.63
C LEU A 1065 7.79 20.69 20.87
N THR A 1066 7.02 21.76 20.68
CA THR A 1066 6.26 22.41 21.77
C THR A 1066 4.89 21.77 21.97
N HIS A 1067 4.57 20.70 21.24
CA HIS A 1067 3.27 20.02 21.23
C HIS A 1067 2.11 20.98 20.95
N CYS A 1068 2.35 22.00 20.12
CA CYS A 1068 1.38 23.04 19.78
C CYS A 1068 0.77 23.73 21.02
N ASP A 1069 1.52 23.80 22.13
CA ASP A 1069 1.10 24.52 23.34
C ASP A 1069 0.85 25.99 22.98
N HIS A 1070 -0.39 26.44 23.18
CA HIS A 1070 -0.82 27.80 22.89
C HIS A 1070 0.09 28.86 23.52
N ARG A 1071 0.58 28.62 24.75
CA ARG A 1071 1.47 29.55 25.49
C ARG A 1071 2.87 29.63 24.90
N GLN A 1072 3.25 28.65 24.09
CA GLN A 1072 4.53 28.55 23.42
C GLN A 1072 4.43 28.74 21.91
N SER A 1073 3.25 29.04 21.37
CA SER A 1073 3.03 29.20 19.93
C SER A 1073 3.89 30.32 19.31
N PRO A 1074 4.24 30.22 18.02
CA PRO A 1074 5.07 31.23 17.36
C PRO A 1074 4.53 32.66 17.49
N PRO A 1075 3.23 32.95 17.26
CA PRO A 1075 2.69 34.30 17.43
C PRO A 1075 2.89 34.83 18.86
N VAL A 1076 2.58 34.02 19.88
CA VAL A 1076 2.72 34.42 21.29
C VAL A 1076 4.18 34.72 21.63
N LYS A 1077 5.12 33.90 21.16
CA LYS A 1077 6.55 34.09 21.42
C LYS A 1077 7.13 35.30 20.71
N PHE A 1078 6.79 35.52 19.45
CA PHE A 1078 7.23 36.72 18.75
C PHE A 1078 6.64 37.99 19.38
N VAL A 1079 5.34 38.01 19.72
CA VAL A 1079 4.71 39.16 20.40
C VAL A 1079 5.38 39.45 21.74
N GLN A 1080 5.71 38.42 22.54
CA GLN A 1080 6.45 38.57 23.80
C GLN A 1080 7.82 39.25 23.59
N MET A 1081 8.51 38.96 22.48
CA MET A 1081 9.80 39.57 22.16
C MET A 1081 9.68 40.99 21.60
N MET A 1082 8.58 41.30 20.90
CA MET A 1082 8.35 42.59 20.26
C MET A 1082 7.79 43.65 21.23
N GLY A 1083 7.10 43.24 22.29
CA GLY A 1083 6.28 44.13 23.14
C GLY A 1083 4.88 44.37 22.55
N ASN A 1084 4.03 45.16 23.24
CA ASN A 1084 2.66 45.45 22.81
C ASN A 1084 2.64 46.30 21.52
N VAL A 1085 2.81 45.64 20.36
CA VAL A 1085 2.75 46.23 19.03
C VAL A 1085 1.60 45.54 18.27
N GLN A 1086 0.68 46.31 17.70
CA GLN A 1086 -0.46 45.81 16.93
C GLN A 1086 -0.49 46.43 15.52
N GLY A 1087 -1.13 45.74 14.57
CA GLY A 1087 -1.36 46.22 13.21
C GLY A 1087 -0.15 46.12 12.26
N GLN A 1088 -0.08 47.00 11.25
CA GLN A 1088 0.95 46.99 10.20
C GLN A 1088 2.40 47.14 10.74
N MET A 1089 2.56 47.69 11.96
CA MET A 1089 3.86 47.79 12.61
C MET A 1089 4.44 46.42 13.01
N THR A 1090 3.59 45.39 13.19
CA THR A 1090 4.00 44.04 13.59
C THR A 1090 4.98 43.41 12.59
N VAL A 1091 4.72 43.50 11.29
CA VAL A 1091 5.61 42.92 10.27
C VAL A 1091 6.95 43.64 10.24
N MET A 1092 6.96 44.98 10.34
CA MET A 1092 8.21 45.76 10.38
C MET A 1092 9.05 45.45 11.62
N VAL A 1093 8.42 45.32 12.79
CA VAL A 1093 9.12 44.96 14.04
C VAL A 1093 9.61 43.52 13.99
N LEU A 1094 8.83 42.60 13.42
CA LEU A 1094 9.24 41.21 13.20
C LEU A 1094 10.46 41.14 12.28
N ILE A 1095 10.49 41.90 11.18
CA ILE A 1095 11.66 42.00 10.30
C ILE A 1095 12.88 42.47 11.09
N LYS A 1096 12.78 43.57 11.85
CA LYS A 1096 13.89 44.10 12.67
C LYS A 1096 14.37 43.10 13.73
N LEU A 1097 13.45 42.31 14.30
CA LEU A 1097 13.78 41.26 15.25
C LEU A 1097 14.58 40.14 14.57
N LEU A 1098 14.13 39.68 13.41
CA LEU A 1098 14.79 38.62 12.65
C LEU A 1098 16.16 39.07 12.10
N GLU A 1099 16.32 40.34 11.72
CA GLU A 1099 17.60 40.96 11.34
C GLU A 1099 18.62 40.96 12.48
N LYS A 1100 18.16 41.09 13.73
CA LYS A 1100 19.01 40.99 14.93
C LYS A 1100 19.34 39.56 15.33
N HIS A 1101 19.05 38.58 14.46
CA HIS A 1101 19.20 37.15 14.71
C HIS A 1101 18.38 36.61 15.90
N ASN A 1102 17.37 37.35 16.36
CA ASN A 1102 16.43 36.82 17.33
C ASN A 1102 15.52 35.79 16.63
N ARG A 1103 15.38 34.61 17.23
CA ARG A 1103 14.60 33.47 16.75
C ARG A 1103 13.70 32.97 17.86
N LEU A 1104 12.80 32.03 17.53
CA LEU A 1104 12.03 31.31 18.54
C LEU A 1104 12.97 30.61 19.54
N PRO A 1105 12.61 30.56 20.83
CA PRO A 1105 13.45 29.94 21.85
C PRO A 1105 13.56 28.43 21.62
N CYS A 1106 14.58 27.78 22.19
CA CYS A 1106 14.64 26.32 22.19
C CYS A 1106 13.44 25.75 22.98
N PRO A 1107 12.62 24.83 22.41
CA PRO A 1107 11.58 24.14 23.16
C PRO A 1107 12.15 23.37 24.35
N ARG A 1108 11.34 23.22 25.41
CA ARG A 1108 11.72 22.38 26.56
C ARG A 1108 11.87 20.93 26.09
N ASP A 1109 12.88 20.24 26.60
CA ASP A 1109 13.21 18.85 26.27
C ASP A 1109 13.55 18.61 24.78
N CYS A 1110 13.85 19.68 24.02
CA CYS A 1110 14.34 19.57 22.65
C CYS A 1110 15.81 19.11 22.62
N PRO A 1111 16.14 18.04 21.87
CA PRO A 1111 17.52 17.68 21.56
C PRO A 1111 18.33 18.84 20.99
N SER A 1112 19.61 18.90 21.34
CA SER A 1112 20.52 19.92 20.81
C SER A 1112 20.67 19.80 19.28
N GLU A 1113 20.70 18.58 18.77
CA GLU A 1113 20.80 18.28 17.34
C GLU A 1113 19.58 18.79 16.57
N VAL A 1114 18.39 18.63 17.14
CA VAL A 1114 17.14 19.11 16.54
C VAL A 1114 17.05 20.64 16.63
N HIS A 1115 17.55 21.23 17.71
CA HIS A 1115 17.66 22.69 17.81
C HIS A 1115 18.60 23.27 16.74
N MET A 1116 19.75 22.64 16.49
CA MET A 1116 20.64 23.03 15.40
C MET A 1116 19.97 22.94 14.02
N LEU A 1117 19.17 21.90 13.77
CA LEU A 1117 18.38 21.81 12.54
C LEU A 1117 17.40 22.98 12.40
N MET A 1118 16.67 23.34 13.47
CA MET A 1118 15.80 24.52 13.45
C MET A 1118 16.58 25.80 13.14
N GLN A 1119 17.76 25.96 13.73
CA GLN A 1119 18.63 27.11 13.45
C GLN A 1119 19.10 27.16 11.99
N HIS A 1120 19.48 26.02 11.39
CA HIS A 1120 19.83 25.93 9.98
C HIS A 1120 18.65 26.24 9.05
N CYS A 1121 17.43 25.83 9.41
CA CYS A 1121 16.22 26.21 8.68
C CYS A 1121 15.97 27.72 8.71
N TRP A 1122 16.37 28.39 9.79
CA TRP A 1122 16.21 29.85 9.97
C TRP A 1122 17.46 30.66 9.64
N ASP A 1123 18.37 30.13 8.80
CA ASP A 1123 19.50 30.88 8.28
C ASP A 1123 19.00 32.10 7.49
N PHE A 1124 19.71 33.21 7.65
CA PHE A 1124 19.37 34.46 6.97
C PHE A 1124 19.57 34.33 5.45
N ASP A 1125 20.60 33.60 5.02
CA ASP A 1125 20.88 33.34 3.60
C ASP A 1125 20.06 32.14 3.11
N PRO A 1126 19.10 32.32 2.17
CA PRO A 1126 18.29 31.23 1.65
C PRO A 1126 19.10 30.10 1.01
N ALA A 1127 20.32 30.38 0.51
CA ALA A 1127 21.19 29.39 -0.11
C ALA A 1127 21.89 28.47 0.91
N ARG A 1128 21.95 28.87 2.19
CA ARG A 1128 22.54 28.06 3.28
C ARG A 1128 21.54 27.16 3.97
N ARG A 1129 20.24 27.38 3.74
CA ARG A 1129 19.19 26.53 4.30
C ARG A 1129 19.25 25.14 3.64
N PRO A 1130 19.09 24.06 4.42
CA PRO A 1130 19.12 22.71 3.87
C PRO A 1130 17.92 22.46 2.95
N SER A 1131 18.05 21.52 2.01
CA SER A 1131 16.91 21.04 1.24
C SER A 1131 16.04 20.10 2.09
N PHE A 1132 14.78 19.91 1.70
CA PHE A 1132 13.92 18.92 2.36
C PHE A 1132 14.51 17.50 2.31
N LYS A 1133 15.14 17.12 1.18
CA LYS A 1133 15.93 15.88 1.09
C LYS A 1133 17.00 15.75 2.18
N SER A 1134 17.82 16.78 2.37
CA SER A 1134 18.88 16.76 3.41
C SER A 1134 18.29 16.77 4.84
N LEU A 1135 17.19 17.48 5.06
CA LEU A 1135 16.47 17.47 6.33
C LEU A 1135 15.91 16.09 6.67
N MET A 1136 15.34 15.37 5.69
CA MET A 1136 14.85 13.99 5.90
C MET A 1136 15.96 13.07 6.41
N GLU A 1137 17.11 13.09 5.74
CA GLU A 1137 18.27 12.25 6.10
C GLU A 1137 18.78 12.60 7.51
N SER A 1138 18.87 13.88 7.83
CA SER A 1138 19.33 14.37 9.14
C SER A 1138 18.34 14.01 10.26
N ILE A 1139 17.04 14.21 10.03
CA ILE A 1139 15.99 13.90 11.00
C ILE A 1139 15.94 12.38 11.24
N GLU A 1140 16.03 11.56 10.19
CA GLU A 1140 16.05 10.10 10.31
C GLU A 1140 17.27 9.62 11.12
N ALA A 1141 18.45 10.21 10.89
CA ALA A 1141 19.65 9.90 11.65
C ALA A 1141 19.49 10.22 13.15
N ILE A 1142 18.94 11.39 13.47
CA ILE A 1142 18.65 11.80 14.86
C ILE A 1142 17.55 10.91 15.46
N ARG A 1143 16.47 10.64 14.73
CA ARG A 1143 15.35 9.81 15.21
C ARG A 1143 15.84 8.44 15.66
N LYS A 1144 16.74 7.80 14.90
CA LYS A 1144 17.36 6.52 15.23
C LYS A 1144 18.17 6.53 16.53
N THR A 1145 18.74 7.66 16.94
CA THR A 1145 19.46 7.73 18.23
C THR A 1145 18.48 7.68 19.40
N TYR A 1146 17.31 8.31 19.25
CA TYR A 1146 16.27 8.35 20.29
C TYR A 1146 15.40 7.10 20.36
N GLU A 1147 15.25 6.35 19.26
CA GLU A 1147 14.58 5.03 19.26
C GLU A 1147 15.36 3.96 20.05
N ARG A 1148 16.69 4.12 20.21
CA ARG A 1148 17.57 3.16 20.90
C ARG A 1148 17.60 3.32 22.43
N GLN A 1149 17.03 4.39 22.98
CA GLN A 1149 17.09 4.73 24.41
C GLN A 1149 15.99 4.19 25.37
N PRO A 1150 15.00 3.33 25.02
CA PRO A 1150 13.97 2.90 25.99
C PRO A 1150 14.49 2.10 27.20
N ASN A 1151 15.71 1.55 27.16
CA ASN A 1151 16.19 0.58 28.14
C ASN A 1151 17.15 1.11 29.21
N MET A 1152 17.48 2.41 29.24
CA MET A 1152 18.41 2.93 30.27
C MET A 1152 17.73 3.39 31.57
N TRP A 1153 16.44 3.73 31.55
CA TRP A 1153 15.74 4.20 32.75
C TRP A 1153 15.49 3.11 33.79
N LEU A 1154 15.41 1.83 33.38
CA LEU A 1154 15.30 0.70 34.32
C LEU A 1154 16.62 0.35 35.01
N ALA A 1155 17.77 0.80 34.49
CA ALA A 1155 19.08 0.53 35.08
C ALA A 1155 19.47 1.54 36.18
N GLN A 1156 18.81 2.70 36.26
CA GLN A 1156 19.08 3.73 37.28
C GLN A 1156 18.17 3.64 38.52
N ILE A 1157 17.16 2.76 38.51
CA ILE A 1157 16.34 2.44 39.70
C ILE A 1157 16.91 1.21 40.45
N SER A 1158 17.93 0.55 39.91
CA SER A 1158 18.63 -0.58 40.54
C SER A 1158 20.06 -0.25 41.01
N GLN A 1159 20.33 1.01 41.34
CA GLN A 1159 21.44 1.46 42.18
C GLN A 1159 20.85 2.27 43.33
#